data_AF-A0A8S9ZPI5-F1
#
_entry.id   AF-A0A8S9ZPI5-F1
#
_cell.length_a   1.000
_cell.length_b   1.000
_cell.length_c   1.000
_cell.angle_alpha   90.00
_cell.angle_beta   90.00
_cell.angle_gamma   90.00
#
_symmetry.space_group_name_H-M   'P 1'
#
loop_
_entity.id
_entity.type
_entity.pdbx_description
1 polymer ?
#
loop_
_entity_poly.entity_id
_entity_poly.type
_entity_poly.pdbx_seq_one_letter_code
_entity_poly.pdbx_strand_id
1 'polypeptide(L)'
;MTAFEELGVLPEIGKALDELEWTLPTDIQSEAIPAILGGGDACMAAETGSGKTGAFCIPILQIVYESMQPKISKKHDVQETQDQWRMSIHDRDHNLGVDQSGLVCESNHPKLWSGVRATKGVKNSGTDDQGFGFGGTGKKSNSGKFDDYGESFTLNDVIGCFIDLEVGRIHWSKNGKEFPYAYTLRGNFVNAGLCPAVVIKNARLRLNFGQSPFRFAPKEDFVPLCRAVPACQVISPKEIKKDDCSEDIEKRNLNQPLCLIVEPTKELAQQTSTQIGILMKYLNNPKIKNVPAVSGIHMGEQLALINSGCDILTGTPGRIRSLVQERHIDLSHIRFFVLDEADSLLGGQNDSANIIFELHNQIPKYGLSGTRLQMIVCSATLHNMAVQKLATQYMYFPQWIDLKGQDSVPETVHQVVCLIDPKEDKSWIRLRSQPNNSIKTDGIHSNDQIRPGTDIPETLSEGVKILKAEYVLHAINAHKMDQCIIFCRTKLDCDNLERFLTSKSHPCVCLHSDRSSDERTRNLKLFKEKKSKFLICTDVAARGLDVSGIPYVINVTLPPTEEKANYVHRIGRVGRAERMGLAISLVSVVPEKVWYHQCKSRGANCLNTRLVTQGGCAKWYDEISYLGEIEEHLGVTINRVGSDMAVPVDEYDGKVVYGAKKSNEGGPNYGHAVELKGILGELGNLEREVQW
;
A
#
# COMPACT_ATOMS: atom_id res chain seq x y z
N MET A 1 18.70 6.64 27.10
CA MET A 1 17.92 7.13 25.96
C MET A 1 18.21 6.18 24.83
N THR A 2 17.21 5.44 24.37
CA THR A 2 17.39 4.47 23.27
C THR A 2 17.32 5.22 21.93
N ALA A 3 17.92 4.69 20.86
CA ALA A 3 17.90 5.35 19.55
C ALA A 3 16.47 5.59 19.01
N PHE A 4 15.49 4.78 19.43
CA PHE A 4 14.09 4.97 19.09
C PHE A 4 13.42 6.13 19.85
N GLU A 5 13.82 6.41 21.09
CA GLU A 5 13.31 7.58 21.84
C GLU A 5 13.71 8.89 21.16
N GLU A 6 14.87 8.94 20.50
CA GLU A 6 15.31 10.11 19.70
C GLU A 6 14.41 10.35 18.48
N LEU A 7 13.76 9.30 17.96
CA LEU A 7 12.76 9.39 16.89
C LEU A 7 11.36 9.79 17.40
N GLY A 8 11.21 10.05 18.71
CA GLY A 8 9.93 10.40 19.34
C GLY A 8 9.08 9.19 19.77
N VAL A 9 9.66 7.98 19.80
CA VAL A 9 8.95 6.76 20.24
C VAL A 9 8.79 6.76 21.76
N LEU A 10 7.60 6.38 22.24
CA LEU A 10 7.33 6.26 23.67
C LEU A 10 8.24 5.23 24.37
N PRO A 11 8.73 5.50 25.60
CA PRO A 11 9.57 4.58 26.36
C PRO A 11 8.92 3.21 26.60
N GLU A 12 7.59 3.15 26.71
CA GLU A 12 6.84 1.90 26.85
C GLU A 12 6.98 1.01 25.60
N ILE A 13 6.93 1.61 24.41
CA ILE A 13 7.17 0.89 23.16
C ILE A 13 8.66 0.55 23.05
N GLY A 14 9.54 1.47 23.45
CA GLY A 14 10.99 1.23 23.55
C GLY A 14 11.35 -0.05 24.33
N LYS A 15 10.69 -0.29 25.47
CA LYS A 15 10.89 -1.55 26.23
C LYS A 15 10.52 -2.81 25.46
N ALA A 16 9.48 -2.76 24.63
CA ALA A 16 9.13 -3.89 23.77
C ALA A 16 10.15 -4.09 22.65
N LEU A 17 10.72 -3.00 22.12
CA LEU A 17 11.78 -3.04 21.12
C LEU A 17 13.08 -3.63 21.68
N ASP A 18 13.44 -3.30 22.92
CA ASP A 18 14.60 -3.87 23.61
C ASP A 18 14.46 -5.39 23.79
N GLU A 19 13.27 -5.89 24.15
CA GLU A 19 13.00 -7.34 24.24
C GLU A 19 13.05 -8.05 22.87
N LEU A 20 12.78 -7.31 21.79
CA LEU A 20 12.91 -7.80 20.42
C LEU A 20 14.36 -7.73 19.91
N GLU A 21 15.30 -7.25 20.74
CA GLU A 21 16.70 -7.00 20.39
C GLU A 21 16.88 -5.94 19.27
N TRP A 22 15.91 -5.04 19.11
CA TRP A 22 15.95 -3.92 18.15
C TRP A 22 16.68 -2.74 18.78
N THR A 23 18.02 -2.83 18.78
CA THR A 23 18.88 -1.83 19.44
C THR A 23 18.99 -0.51 18.66
N LEU A 24 18.95 -0.56 17.33
CA LEU A 24 19.03 0.60 16.45
C LEU A 24 17.90 0.56 15.40
N PRO A 25 17.29 1.71 15.07
CA PRO A 25 16.33 1.79 13.98
C PRO A 25 17.00 1.50 12.64
N THR A 26 16.31 0.77 11.76
CA THR A 26 16.75 0.62 10.37
C THR A 26 16.56 1.93 9.60
N ASP A 27 17.20 2.09 8.45
CA ASP A 27 17.09 3.33 7.64
C ASP A 27 15.63 3.69 7.34
N ILE A 28 14.80 2.69 6.99
CA ILE A 28 13.37 2.91 6.72
C ILE A 28 12.60 3.35 7.96
N GLN A 29 13.00 2.87 9.14
CA GLN A 29 12.38 3.25 10.41
C GLN A 29 12.79 4.67 10.81
N SER A 30 14.06 5.02 10.65
CA SER A 30 14.61 6.34 10.97
C SER A 30 13.94 7.46 10.16
N GLU A 31 13.61 7.19 8.90
CA GLU A 31 12.91 8.16 8.04
C GLU A 31 11.40 8.14 8.24
N ALA A 32 10.77 6.96 8.31
CA ALA A 32 9.32 6.85 8.31
C ALA A 32 8.67 7.12 9.68
N ILE A 33 9.31 6.74 10.79
CA ILE A 33 8.71 6.91 12.13
C ILE A 33 8.45 8.39 12.42
N PRO A 34 9.42 9.32 12.27
CA PRO A 34 9.18 10.75 12.51
C PRO A 34 8.16 11.34 11.54
N ALA A 35 8.19 10.92 10.27
CA ALA A 35 7.24 11.38 9.24
C ALA A 35 5.79 11.03 9.60
N ILE A 36 5.56 9.80 10.06
CA ILE A 36 4.23 9.31 10.43
C ILE A 36 3.78 9.95 11.76
N LEU A 37 4.65 10.07 12.76
CA LEU A 37 4.34 10.77 14.02
C LEU A 37 4.01 12.26 13.80
N GLY A 38 4.59 12.88 12.76
CA GLY A 38 4.28 14.25 12.35
C GLY A 38 2.86 14.44 11.76
N GLY A 39 2.10 13.35 11.56
CA GLY A 39 0.73 13.38 11.03
C GLY A 39 0.62 13.51 9.51
N GLY A 40 1.76 13.40 8.79
CA GLY A 40 1.80 13.42 7.34
C GLY A 40 1.50 12.07 6.70
N ASP A 41 0.99 12.05 5.47
CA ASP A 41 0.92 10.80 4.72
C ASP A 41 2.31 10.32 4.34
N ALA A 42 2.50 9.00 4.26
CA ALA A 42 3.78 8.43 3.90
C ALA A 42 3.60 7.33 2.84
N CYS A 43 4.39 7.44 1.77
CA CYS A 43 4.63 6.38 0.80
C CYS A 43 6.04 5.87 1.04
N MET A 44 6.20 4.58 1.37
CA MET A 44 7.51 4.03 1.67
C MET A 44 7.82 2.75 0.88
N ALA A 45 9.02 2.69 0.31
CA ALA A 45 9.60 1.49 -0.29
C ALA A 45 10.97 1.17 0.31
N ALA A 46 11.11 -0.11 0.63
CA ALA A 46 12.35 -0.72 1.06
C ALA A 46 12.28 -2.23 0.78
N GLU A 47 13.39 -2.93 0.87
CA GLU A 47 13.45 -4.38 0.66
C GLU A 47 12.64 -5.17 1.72
N THR A 48 12.33 -6.43 1.44
CA THR A 48 11.67 -7.30 2.42
C THR A 48 12.64 -7.64 3.54
N GLY A 49 12.20 -7.50 4.80
CA GLY A 49 13.07 -7.70 5.97
C GLY A 49 13.84 -6.45 6.41
N SER A 50 13.69 -5.30 5.73
CA SER A 50 14.30 -4.01 6.13
C SER A 50 13.63 -3.35 7.35
N GLY A 51 12.58 -3.97 7.92
CA GLY A 51 11.86 -3.43 9.07
C GLY A 51 10.66 -2.55 8.74
N LYS A 52 10.13 -2.58 7.49
CA LYS A 52 8.92 -1.83 7.06
C LYS A 52 7.73 -1.97 8.01
N THR A 53 7.45 -3.19 8.47
CA THR A 53 6.33 -3.44 9.40
C THR A 53 6.53 -2.67 10.71
N GLY A 54 7.75 -2.65 11.24
CA GLY A 54 8.08 -1.81 12.39
C GLY A 54 7.91 -0.32 12.09
N ALA A 55 8.32 0.12 10.90
CA ALA A 55 8.30 1.52 10.48
C ALA A 55 6.90 2.14 10.50
N PHE A 56 5.84 1.39 10.17
CA PHE A 56 4.46 1.88 10.35
C PHE A 56 3.80 1.43 11.66
N CYS A 57 4.07 0.21 12.16
CA CYS A 57 3.39 -0.28 13.37
C CYS A 57 3.74 0.54 14.61
N ILE A 58 5.01 0.92 14.79
CA ILE A 58 5.48 1.70 15.95
C ILE A 58 4.73 3.04 16.08
N PRO A 59 4.77 3.94 15.07
CA PRO A 59 4.14 5.24 15.19
C PRO A 59 2.61 5.14 15.23
N ILE A 60 2.00 4.20 14.49
CA ILE A 60 0.55 4.03 14.52
C ILE A 60 0.06 3.54 15.88
N LEU A 61 0.76 2.57 16.48
CA LEU A 61 0.43 2.08 17.81
C LEU A 61 0.51 3.22 18.83
N GLN A 62 1.55 4.03 18.76
CA GLN A 62 1.72 5.21 19.61
C GLN A 62 0.59 6.22 19.42
N ILE A 63 0.27 6.60 18.18
CA ILE A 63 -0.77 7.59 17.94
C ILE A 63 -2.15 7.07 18.38
N VAL A 64 -2.44 5.78 18.15
CA VAL A 64 -3.67 5.14 18.65
C VAL A 64 -3.69 5.19 20.18
N TYR A 65 -2.59 4.84 20.85
CA TYR A 65 -2.46 4.90 22.31
C TYR A 65 -2.73 6.31 22.86
N GLU A 66 -2.04 7.31 22.32
CA GLU A 66 -2.15 8.71 22.71
C GLU A 66 -3.56 9.26 22.44
N SER A 67 -4.18 8.89 21.31
CA SER A 67 -5.55 9.32 20.97
C SER A 67 -6.61 8.77 21.92
N MET A 68 -6.33 7.66 22.60
CA MET A 68 -7.22 7.04 23.59
C MET A 68 -6.94 7.51 25.02
N GLN A 69 -5.80 8.16 25.28
CA GLN A 69 -5.53 8.72 26.60
C GLN A 69 -6.49 9.88 26.87
N PRO A 70 -7.00 9.99 28.12
CA PRO A 70 -7.72 11.19 28.51
C PRO A 70 -6.77 12.37 28.35
N LYS A 71 -7.14 13.36 27.54
CA LYS A 71 -6.38 14.61 27.44
C LYS A 71 -6.34 15.19 28.85
N ILE A 72 -5.19 15.12 29.51
CA ILE A 72 -4.93 15.97 30.67
C ILE A 72 -5.00 17.37 30.09
N SER A 73 -6.11 18.06 30.34
CA SER A 73 -6.23 19.49 30.14
C SER A 73 -5.14 20.11 31.02
N LYS A 74 -3.93 20.26 30.45
CA LYS A 74 -3.08 21.37 30.86
C LYS A 74 -4.00 22.56 30.73
N LYS A 75 -4.34 23.18 31.87
CA LYS A 75 -4.72 24.58 31.93
C LYS A 75 -3.55 25.39 31.34
N HIS A 76 -3.34 25.28 30.03
CA HIS A 76 -3.06 26.48 29.29
C HIS A 76 -4.30 27.34 29.48
N ASP A 77 -4.10 28.62 29.76
CA ASP A 77 -5.13 29.64 29.65
C ASP A 77 -5.76 29.55 28.25
N VAL A 78 -6.66 28.60 28.07
CA VAL A 78 -7.78 28.75 27.16
C VAL A 78 -8.66 29.74 27.91
N GLN A 79 -8.33 31.02 27.78
CA GLN A 79 -9.37 32.02 27.78
C GLN A 79 -10.46 31.45 26.87
N GLU A 80 -11.61 31.16 27.45
CA GLU A 80 -12.80 30.72 26.75
C GLU A 80 -12.96 31.58 25.48
N THR A 81 -12.60 31.03 24.33
CA THR A 81 -12.87 31.67 23.03
C THR A 81 -14.32 31.39 22.64
N GLN A 82 -15.26 31.51 23.59
CA GLN A 82 -16.69 31.46 23.31
C GLN A 82 -17.13 32.67 22.45
N ASP A 83 -16.34 33.74 22.41
CA ASP A 83 -16.67 34.99 21.70
C ASP A 83 -16.04 35.17 20.30
N GLN A 84 -15.47 34.13 19.67
CA GLN A 84 -14.80 34.27 18.37
C GLN A 84 -15.57 33.66 17.19
N TRP A 85 -15.84 34.47 16.17
CA TRP A 85 -16.43 34.05 14.89
C TRP A 85 -15.58 33.00 14.17
N ARG A 86 -16.17 31.85 13.86
CA ARG A 86 -15.50 30.70 13.22
C ARG A 86 -16.46 29.84 12.39
N MET A 87 -15.93 29.05 11.47
CA MET A 87 -16.70 28.00 10.79
C MET A 87 -17.03 26.86 11.76
N SER A 88 -18.23 26.30 11.64
CA SER A 88 -18.67 25.22 12.51
C SER A 88 -17.96 23.91 12.14
N ILE A 89 -17.23 23.32 13.09
CA ILE A 89 -16.68 21.97 12.96
C ILE A 89 -17.78 20.89 12.92
N HIS A 90 -18.99 21.24 13.38
CA HIS A 90 -20.14 20.33 13.49
C HIS A 90 -21.12 20.47 12.33
N ASP A 91 -21.25 21.66 11.73
CA ASP A 91 -22.17 21.93 10.62
C ASP A 91 -21.44 22.03 9.28
N ARG A 92 -20.82 20.91 8.90
CA ARG A 92 -20.05 20.71 7.67
C ARG A 92 -20.45 19.42 6.96
N ASP A 93 -20.25 19.37 5.65
CA ASP A 93 -20.30 18.10 4.93
C ASP A 93 -19.14 17.19 5.35
N HIS A 94 -19.39 15.88 5.43
CA HIS A 94 -18.42 14.85 5.83
C HIS A 94 -17.05 14.91 5.12
N ASN A 95 -17.03 15.37 3.86
CA ASN A 95 -15.82 15.47 3.02
C ASN A 95 -15.10 16.82 3.11
N LEU A 96 -15.61 17.76 3.90
CA LEU A 96 -14.98 19.06 4.10
C LEU A 96 -14.36 19.13 5.49
N GLY A 97 -13.06 19.39 5.56
CA GLY A 97 -12.33 19.62 6.79
C GLY A 97 -12.45 21.05 7.26
N VAL A 98 -12.55 21.21 8.58
CA VAL A 98 -12.48 22.49 9.27
C VAL A 98 -11.41 22.32 10.34
N ASP A 99 -10.42 23.20 10.36
CA ASP A 99 -9.39 23.17 11.38
C ASP A 99 -9.94 23.56 12.76
N GLN A 100 -9.16 23.36 13.82
CA GLN A 100 -9.61 23.65 15.19
C GLN A 100 -9.93 25.14 15.42
N SER A 101 -9.27 26.05 14.68
CA SER A 101 -9.58 27.47 14.73
C SER A 101 -10.92 27.82 14.07
N GLY A 102 -11.40 26.96 13.16
CA GLY A 102 -12.53 27.22 12.28
C GLY A 102 -12.27 28.33 11.26
N LEU A 103 -11.00 28.69 11.03
CA LEU A 103 -10.59 29.69 10.05
C LEU A 103 -9.98 29.06 8.80
N VAL A 104 -9.80 27.73 8.76
CA VAL A 104 -9.34 27.02 7.57
C VAL A 104 -10.36 25.95 7.20
N CYS A 105 -10.79 25.98 5.94
CA CYS A 105 -11.68 24.97 5.36
C CYS A 105 -11.01 24.31 4.16
N GLU A 106 -11.13 22.99 4.06
CA GLU A 106 -10.46 22.23 3.00
C GLU A 106 -11.33 21.08 2.48
N SER A 107 -11.36 20.89 1.16
CA SER A 107 -11.95 19.71 0.52
C SER A 107 -10.98 19.22 -0.54
N ASN A 108 -10.64 17.93 -0.50
CA ASN A 108 -9.76 17.27 -1.48
C ASN A 108 -10.54 16.41 -2.48
N HIS A 109 -11.87 16.43 -2.44
CA HIS A 109 -12.66 15.61 -3.35
C HIS A 109 -12.64 16.25 -4.76
N PRO A 110 -12.23 15.52 -5.83
CA PRO A 110 -12.04 16.12 -7.16
C PRO A 110 -13.34 16.51 -7.87
N LYS A 111 -14.44 15.80 -7.56
CA LYS A 111 -15.75 15.96 -8.21
C LYS A 111 -16.87 16.52 -7.33
N LEU A 112 -16.88 16.21 -6.04
CA LEU A 112 -17.96 16.55 -5.12
C LEU A 112 -17.72 17.92 -4.46
N TRP A 113 -18.72 18.81 -4.55
CA TRP A 113 -18.75 20.03 -3.76
C TRP A 113 -19.11 19.72 -2.31
N SER A 114 -18.45 20.37 -1.37
CA SER A 114 -18.72 20.21 0.06
C SER A 114 -18.74 21.56 0.73
N GLY A 115 -19.68 21.76 1.65
CA GLY A 115 -19.92 23.04 2.31
C GLY A 115 -19.78 23.01 3.83
N VAL A 116 -19.52 24.19 4.40
CA VAL A 116 -19.59 24.46 5.85
C VAL A 116 -20.08 25.87 6.07
N ARG A 117 -20.72 26.11 7.22
CA ARG A 117 -21.22 27.42 7.64
C ARG A 117 -20.65 27.88 8.98
N ALA A 118 -20.45 29.19 9.12
CA ALA A 118 -20.08 29.85 10.37
C ALA A 118 -21.31 29.90 11.26
N THR A 119 -21.40 29.00 12.24
CA THR A 119 -22.38 29.07 13.34
C THR A 119 -23.87 28.96 12.97
N LYS A 120 -24.31 28.50 11.79
CA LYS A 120 -25.74 28.14 11.55
C LYS A 120 -25.97 27.05 10.54
N GLY A 121 -26.88 26.13 10.91
CA GLY A 121 -27.41 24.97 10.18
C GLY A 121 -28.39 25.27 9.04
N VAL A 122 -28.33 24.45 7.98
CA VAL A 122 -29.15 24.38 6.76
C VAL A 122 -29.41 22.89 6.59
N LYS A 123 -30.58 22.60 6.06
CA LYS A 123 -31.01 21.25 5.73
C LYS A 123 -30.37 20.87 4.40
N ASN A 124 -29.62 19.77 4.42
CA ASN A 124 -29.14 18.95 3.29
C ASN A 124 -27.98 19.49 2.42
N SER A 125 -26.91 18.67 2.39
CA SER A 125 -25.96 18.46 1.27
C SER A 125 -25.51 19.69 0.49
N GLY A 126 -24.71 20.58 1.08
CA GLY A 126 -23.89 21.57 0.34
C GLY A 126 -24.61 22.52 -0.64
N THR A 127 -25.95 22.52 -0.69
CA THR A 127 -26.80 23.33 -1.57
C THR A 127 -27.79 24.08 -0.72
N ASP A 128 -27.63 25.40 -0.64
CA ASP A 128 -28.61 26.27 -0.01
C ASP A 128 -29.50 26.88 -1.09
N ASP A 129 -30.71 26.31 -1.25
CA ASP A 129 -31.74 26.79 -2.19
C ASP A 129 -32.19 28.24 -1.88
N GLN A 130 -31.79 28.80 -0.74
CA GLN A 130 -32.11 30.15 -0.28
C GLN A 130 -30.84 31.00 -0.06
N GLY A 131 -29.67 30.48 -0.43
CA GLY A 131 -28.37 31.14 -0.21
C GLY A 131 -28.04 32.21 -1.25
N PHE A 132 -27.12 33.11 -0.89
CA PHE A 132 -26.56 34.13 -1.77
C PHE A 132 -25.06 33.85 -1.92
N GLY A 133 -24.61 33.53 -3.12
CA GLY A 133 -23.25 33.07 -3.36
C GLY A 133 -22.53 33.82 -4.48
N PHE A 134 -21.21 33.80 -4.42
CA PHE A 134 -20.31 34.22 -5.49
C PHE A 134 -19.24 33.15 -5.67
N GLY A 135 -19.13 32.60 -6.89
CA GLY A 135 -18.29 31.45 -7.20
C GLY A 135 -17.03 31.81 -8.00
N GLY A 136 -16.04 30.92 -7.97
CA GLY A 136 -14.73 31.08 -8.64
C GLY A 136 -14.78 31.34 -10.14
N THR A 137 -15.90 31.03 -10.80
CA THR A 137 -16.14 31.31 -12.22
C THR A 137 -16.60 32.74 -12.50
N GLY A 138 -16.69 33.62 -11.50
CA GLY A 138 -17.17 34.99 -11.65
C GLY A 138 -18.70 35.13 -11.67
N LYS A 139 -19.41 34.05 -11.33
CA LYS A 139 -20.87 34.01 -11.33
C LYS A 139 -21.44 34.16 -9.93
N LYS A 140 -22.54 34.89 -9.82
CA LYS A 140 -23.35 34.94 -8.60
C LYS A 140 -24.38 33.81 -8.64
N SER A 141 -24.65 33.18 -7.49
CA SER A 141 -25.58 32.05 -7.38
C SER A 141 -26.67 32.27 -6.34
N ASN A 142 -27.92 32.00 -6.71
CA ASN A 142 -29.08 32.04 -5.81
C ASN A 142 -30.13 31.01 -6.27
N SER A 143 -30.61 30.16 -5.37
CA SER A 143 -31.63 29.13 -5.65
C SER A 143 -31.32 28.27 -6.89
N GLY A 144 -30.06 27.84 -7.04
CA GLY A 144 -29.60 27.02 -8.17
C GLY A 144 -29.45 27.76 -9.51
N LYS A 145 -29.72 29.07 -9.56
CA LYS A 145 -29.46 29.91 -10.74
C LYS A 145 -28.05 30.51 -10.68
N PHE A 146 -27.45 30.71 -11.84
CA PHE A 146 -26.10 31.26 -11.99
C PHE A 146 -26.08 32.37 -13.02
N ASP A 147 -25.82 33.59 -12.58
CA ASP A 147 -25.75 34.78 -13.44
C ASP A 147 -24.33 35.36 -13.44
N ASP A 148 -23.91 35.95 -14.55
CA ASP A 148 -22.64 36.67 -14.62
C ASP A 148 -22.69 37.91 -13.72
N TYR A 149 -21.59 38.21 -13.02
CA TYR A 149 -21.58 39.23 -12.00
C TYR A 149 -20.22 39.92 -11.83
N GLY A 150 -19.20 39.14 -11.50
CA GLY A 150 -17.86 39.65 -11.21
C GLY A 150 -16.82 38.98 -12.09
N GLU A 151 -15.58 38.99 -11.62
CA GLU A 151 -14.46 38.33 -12.29
C GLU A 151 -14.20 36.94 -11.68
N SER A 152 -13.69 36.01 -12.48
CA SER A 152 -13.23 34.72 -11.97
C SER A 152 -12.04 34.89 -11.01
N PHE A 153 -11.88 33.95 -10.08
CA PHE A 153 -10.80 33.98 -9.09
C PHE A 153 -10.18 32.60 -8.86
N THR A 154 -8.92 32.58 -8.45
CA THR A 154 -8.08 31.38 -8.39
C THR A 154 -7.25 31.32 -7.10
N LEU A 155 -6.19 30.52 -7.08
CA LEU A 155 -5.26 30.43 -5.97
C LEU A 155 -4.69 31.81 -5.62
N ASN A 156 -4.61 32.11 -4.32
CA ASN A 156 -4.08 33.35 -3.72
C ASN A 156 -4.93 34.63 -3.89
N ASP A 157 -6.02 34.60 -4.65
CA ASP A 157 -6.98 35.70 -4.68
C ASP A 157 -7.71 35.84 -3.33
N VAL A 158 -7.97 37.08 -2.92
CA VAL A 158 -8.73 37.39 -1.70
C VAL A 158 -10.10 37.92 -2.08
N ILE A 159 -11.14 37.27 -1.57
CA ILE A 159 -12.53 37.63 -1.80
C ILE A 159 -13.12 38.29 -0.55
N GLY A 160 -13.59 39.52 -0.70
CA GLY A 160 -14.39 40.20 0.34
C GLY A 160 -15.88 39.93 0.13
N CYS A 161 -16.63 39.77 1.22
CA CYS A 161 -18.08 39.60 1.22
C CYS A 161 -18.69 40.68 2.13
N PHE A 162 -19.64 41.43 1.60
CA PHE A 162 -20.17 42.63 2.23
C PHE A 162 -21.70 42.55 2.30
N ILE A 163 -22.24 42.97 3.44
CA ILE A 163 -23.68 43.12 3.64
C ILE A 163 -23.91 44.56 4.12
N ASP A 164 -24.56 45.35 3.28
CA ASP A 164 -25.06 46.67 3.64
C ASP A 164 -26.41 46.49 4.35
N LEU A 165 -26.40 46.73 5.67
CA LEU A 165 -27.60 46.58 6.52
C LEU A 165 -28.57 47.76 6.41
N GLU A 166 -28.11 48.94 5.97
CA GLU A 166 -28.97 50.12 5.81
C GLU A 166 -29.87 49.98 4.58
N VAL A 167 -29.28 49.53 3.47
CA VAL A 167 -29.97 49.36 2.19
C VAL A 167 -30.47 47.92 2.00
N GLY A 168 -29.94 46.97 2.77
CA GLY A 168 -30.28 45.56 2.65
C GLY A 168 -29.73 44.94 1.36
N ARG A 169 -28.43 45.09 1.08
CA ARG A 169 -27.80 44.59 -0.16
C ARG A 169 -26.53 43.80 0.12
N ILE A 170 -26.23 42.86 -0.77
CA ILE A 170 -25.02 42.03 -0.70
C ILE A 170 -24.16 42.27 -1.93
N HIS A 171 -22.86 42.40 -1.73
CA HIS A 171 -21.85 42.43 -2.80
C HIS A 171 -20.54 41.77 -2.38
N TRP A 172 -19.65 41.57 -3.35
CA TRP A 172 -18.32 41.00 -3.14
C TRP A 172 -17.23 41.91 -3.69
N SER A 173 -16.00 41.63 -3.29
CA SER A 173 -14.79 42.23 -3.87
C SER A 173 -13.77 41.16 -4.22
N LYS A 174 -12.85 41.47 -5.15
CA LYS A 174 -11.67 40.65 -5.44
C LYS A 174 -10.42 41.51 -5.29
N ASN A 175 -9.48 41.09 -4.45
CA ASN A 175 -8.22 41.78 -4.20
C ASN A 175 -8.39 43.29 -3.93
N GLY A 176 -9.42 43.65 -3.15
CA GLY A 176 -9.74 45.04 -2.82
C GLY A 176 -10.61 45.79 -3.84
N LYS A 177 -10.81 45.25 -5.05
CA LYS A 177 -11.73 45.83 -6.06
C LYS A 177 -13.16 45.36 -5.80
N GLU A 178 -14.01 46.25 -5.32
CA GLU A 178 -15.43 45.98 -5.09
C GLU A 178 -16.23 45.83 -6.40
N PHE A 179 -17.13 44.86 -6.43
CA PHE A 179 -18.12 44.67 -7.50
C PHE A 179 -19.44 45.40 -7.18
N PRO A 180 -20.30 45.65 -8.18
CA PRO A 180 -21.63 46.24 -7.96
C PRO A 180 -22.51 45.40 -7.00
N TYR A 181 -23.62 45.94 -6.53
CA TYR A 181 -24.56 45.15 -5.71
C TYR A 181 -25.08 43.91 -6.45
N ALA A 182 -24.90 42.73 -5.85
CA ALA A 182 -25.31 41.45 -6.43
C ALA A 182 -26.78 41.14 -6.15
N TYR A 183 -27.22 41.40 -4.92
CA TYR A 183 -28.52 41.01 -4.38
C TYR A 183 -29.14 42.12 -3.54
N THR A 184 -30.47 42.11 -3.47
CA THR A 184 -31.25 42.92 -2.54
C THR A 184 -32.02 41.98 -1.62
N LEU A 185 -31.81 42.11 -0.32
CA LEU A 185 -32.52 41.37 0.71
C LEU A 185 -33.98 41.84 0.75
N ARG A 186 -34.92 40.90 0.61
CA ARG A 186 -36.36 41.19 0.61
C ARG A 186 -37.13 40.18 1.46
N GLY A 187 -38.32 40.57 1.93
CA GLY A 187 -39.24 39.67 2.62
C GLY A 187 -38.63 39.06 3.89
N ASN A 188 -38.70 37.74 3.99
CA ASN A 188 -38.30 36.98 5.17
C ASN A 188 -36.80 37.12 5.54
N PHE A 189 -35.96 37.62 4.65
CA PHE A 189 -34.52 37.81 4.92
C PHE A 189 -34.20 39.10 5.69
N VAL A 190 -35.10 40.08 5.70
CA VAL A 190 -34.86 41.38 6.37
C VAL A 190 -34.73 41.22 7.89
N ASN A 191 -35.43 40.24 8.47
CA ASN A 191 -35.41 39.94 9.91
C ASN A 191 -34.81 38.55 10.21
N ALA A 192 -34.07 37.95 9.28
CA ALA A 192 -33.46 36.63 9.46
C ALA A 192 -31.95 36.74 9.62
N GLY A 193 -31.37 35.98 10.55
CA GLY A 193 -29.91 35.85 10.63
C GLY A 193 -29.34 35.19 9.36
N LEU A 194 -28.32 35.80 8.77
CA LEU A 194 -27.55 35.26 7.65
C LEU A 194 -26.23 34.69 8.17
N CYS A 195 -25.76 33.60 7.57
CA CYS A 195 -24.56 32.94 8.05
C CYS A 195 -23.54 32.78 6.93
N PRO A 196 -22.26 33.14 7.20
CA PRO A 196 -21.17 32.88 6.27
C PRO A 196 -21.13 31.41 5.90
N ALA A 197 -21.01 31.13 4.60
CA ALA A 197 -20.92 29.79 4.06
C ALA A 197 -19.73 29.72 3.10
N VAL A 198 -19.04 28.59 3.09
CA VAL A 198 -18.12 28.25 2.00
C VAL A 198 -18.53 26.92 1.41
N VAL A 199 -18.44 26.83 0.09
CA VAL A 199 -18.65 25.59 -0.66
C VAL A 199 -17.43 25.42 -1.55
N ILE A 200 -16.67 24.35 -1.32
CA ILE A 200 -15.38 24.10 -1.94
C ILE A 200 -15.31 22.68 -2.47
N LYS A 201 -14.52 22.53 -3.53
CA LYS A 201 -14.20 21.28 -4.18
C LYS A 201 -12.73 21.34 -4.60
N ASN A 202 -11.94 20.37 -4.14
CA ASN A 202 -10.50 20.31 -4.42
C ASN A 202 -9.79 21.65 -4.18
N ALA A 203 -10.08 22.27 -3.03
CA ALA A 203 -9.58 23.60 -2.67
C ALA A 203 -9.43 23.73 -1.15
N ARG A 204 -8.57 24.66 -0.75
CA ARG A 204 -8.37 25.10 0.63
C ARG A 204 -8.59 26.60 0.72
N LEU A 205 -9.38 27.04 1.68
CA LEU A 205 -9.67 28.45 1.95
C LEU A 205 -9.23 28.79 3.37
N ARG A 206 -8.65 29.98 3.51
CA ARG A 206 -8.44 30.63 4.80
C ARG A 206 -9.43 31.77 4.93
N LEU A 207 -10.11 31.81 6.07
CA LEU A 207 -11.15 32.76 6.42
C LEU A 207 -10.60 33.75 7.45
N ASN A 208 -11.15 34.96 7.40
CA ASN A 208 -10.88 35.99 8.38
C ASN A 208 -12.20 36.72 8.64
N PHE A 209 -12.73 36.64 9.86
CA PHE A 209 -13.94 37.36 10.25
C PHE A 209 -13.62 38.73 10.87
N GLY A 210 -12.34 39.12 10.87
CA GLY A 210 -11.81 40.38 11.37
C GLY A 210 -10.97 40.26 12.64
N GLN A 211 -10.69 39.05 13.14
CA GLN A 211 -9.80 38.84 14.29
C GLN A 211 -8.33 39.16 13.96
N SER A 212 -7.98 39.10 12.68
CA SER A 212 -6.68 39.56 12.17
C SER A 212 -6.90 40.66 11.14
N PRO A 213 -5.93 41.56 10.90
CA PRO A 213 -6.05 42.59 9.87
C PRO A 213 -6.41 41.98 8.51
N PHE A 214 -7.41 42.54 7.84
CA PHE A 214 -7.74 42.13 6.48
C PHE A 214 -6.60 42.53 5.54
N ARG A 215 -6.22 41.62 4.62
CA ARG A 215 -5.23 41.91 3.58
C ARG A 215 -5.65 43.10 2.70
N PHE A 216 -6.95 43.22 2.46
CA PHE A 216 -7.59 44.36 1.82
C PHE A 216 -8.67 44.86 2.77
N ALA A 217 -8.40 45.97 3.47
CA ALA A 217 -9.35 46.51 4.43
C ALA A 217 -10.63 47.02 3.71
N PRO A 218 -11.81 46.82 4.32
CA PRO A 218 -13.03 47.43 3.82
C PRO A 218 -12.99 48.96 4.04
N LYS A 219 -13.88 49.71 3.38
CA LYS A 219 -14.04 51.15 3.62
C LYS A 219 -14.49 51.43 5.08
N GLU A 220 -14.26 52.64 5.58
CA GLU A 220 -14.40 53.01 7.00
C GLU A 220 -15.80 52.76 7.59
N ASP A 221 -16.82 52.71 6.74
CA ASP A 221 -18.23 52.49 7.00
C ASP A 221 -18.61 51.02 7.24
N PHE A 222 -17.72 50.06 6.96
CA PHE A 222 -17.96 48.63 7.20
C PHE A 222 -17.26 48.13 8.46
N VAL A 223 -18.00 47.39 9.28
CA VAL A 223 -17.46 46.72 10.47
C VAL A 223 -17.18 45.24 10.20
N PRO A 224 -16.05 44.69 10.69
CA PRO A 224 -15.81 43.25 10.66
C PRO A 224 -16.85 42.49 11.49
N LEU A 225 -17.14 41.25 11.11
CA LEU A 225 -18.09 40.39 11.82
C LEU A 225 -17.71 40.18 13.29
N CYS A 226 -16.41 40.06 13.61
CA CYS A 226 -15.94 39.95 14.99
C CYS A 226 -16.27 41.16 15.89
N ARG A 227 -16.65 42.31 15.30
CA ARG A 227 -17.07 43.52 16.01
C ARG A 227 -18.56 43.82 15.85
N ALA A 228 -19.34 42.89 15.29
CA ALA A 228 -20.79 43.05 15.16
C ALA A 228 -21.43 43.20 16.55
N VAL A 229 -22.41 44.08 16.68
CA VAL A 229 -23.09 44.34 17.97
C VAL A 229 -23.84 43.09 18.42
N PRO A 230 -23.74 42.65 19.70
CA PRO A 230 -24.41 41.43 20.19
C PRO A 230 -25.91 41.36 19.91
N ALA A 231 -26.62 42.50 19.93
CA ALA A 231 -28.05 42.59 19.62
C ALA A 231 -28.40 42.21 18.16
N CYS A 232 -27.43 42.24 17.25
CA CYS A 232 -27.56 41.87 15.85
C CYS A 232 -26.98 40.47 15.55
N GLN A 233 -26.51 39.76 16.57
CA GLN A 233 -26.01 38.40 16.46
C GLN A 233 -27.11 37.41 16.83
N VAL A 234 -27.16 36.27 16.13
CA VAL A 234 -28.08 35.18 16.43
C VAL A 234 -27.28 33.89 16.52
N ILE A 235 -27.38 33.19 17.64
CA ILE A 235 -26.71 31.90 17.89
C ILE A 235 -27.57 30.76 17.32
N SER A 236 -26.94 29.75 16.71
CA SER A 236 -27.67 28.63 16.12
C SER A 236 -28.24 27.65 17.13
N PRO A 237 -29.46 27.13 16.91
CA PRO A 237 -30.05 26.05 17.71
C PRO A 237 -29.22 24.75 17.74
N LYS A 238 -28.33 24.52 16.76
CA LYS A 238 -27.42 23.35 16.76
C LYS A 238 -26.19 23.56 17.65
N GLU A 239 -25.77 24.80 17.90
CA GLU A 239 -24.71 25.10 18.89
C GLU A 239 -25.28 25.11 20.31
N ILE A 240 -26.48 25.65 20.51
CA ILE A 240 -27.15 25.75 21.82
C ILE A 240 -27.41 24.36 22.47
N LYS A 241 -27.44 23.27 21.70
CA LYS A 241 -27.77 21.93 22.22
C LYS A 241 -26.67 21.25 23.06
N LYS A 242 -25.49 21.85 23.28
CA LYS A 242 -24.40 21.16 24.01
C LYS A 242 -23.61 22.00 25.04
N ASP A 243 -24.05 23.20 25.42
CA ASP A 243 -23.42 23.91 26.57
C ASP A 243 -23.71 23.25 27.94
N ASP A 244 -24.56 22.22 27.98
CA ASP A 244 -24.89 21.45 29.19
C ASP A 244 -24.14 20.11 29.32
N CYS A 245 -23.10 19.87 28.51
CA CYS A 245 -22.26 18.68 28.66
C CYS A 245 -20.79 19.10 28.68
N SER A 246 -20.14 18.86 29.82
CA SER A 246 -18.71 18.56 29.92
C SER A 246 -18.18 17.93 28.63
N GLU A 247 -16.95 18.27 28.23
CA GLU A 247 -16.18 17.78 27.07
C GLU A 247 -16.16 16.23 26.90
N ASP A 248 -17.32 15.64 26.64
CA ASP A 248 -17.47 14.25 26.29
C ASP A 248 -17.21 14.16 24.79
N ILE A 249 -15.95 13.93 24.45
CA ILE A 249 -15.58 13.22 23.22
C ILE A 249 -16.56 12.05 23.13
N GLU A 250 -17.47 12.05 22.14
CA GLU A 250 -18.47 10.99 21.97
C GLU A 250 -17.80 9.63 22.16
N LYS A 251 -18.19 8.90 23.21
CA LYS A 251 -17.59 7.62 23.57
C LYS A 251 -17.69 6.67 22.37
N ARG A 252 -16.54 6.38 21.77
CA ARG A 252 -16.38 5.42 20.67
C ARG A 252 -16.93 4.06 21.09
N ASN A 253 -17.74 3.44 20.23
CA ASN A 253 -18.21 2.09 20.45
C ASN A 253 -17.07 1.08 20.29
N LEU A 254 -17.22 -0.08 20.93
CA LEU A 254 -16.19 -1.13 20.90
C LEU A 254 -15.89 -1.67 19.49
N ASN A 255 -16.82 -1.53 18.54
CA ASN A 255 -16.69 -2.01 17.16
C ASN A 255 -16.27 -0.92 16.16
N GLN A 256 -15.82 0.25 16.64
CA GLN A 256 -15.40 1.38 15.81
C GLN A 256 -13.88 1.55 15.89
N PRO A 257 -13.07 0.85 15.07
CA PRO A 257 -11.61 0.98 15.10
C PRO A 257 -11.13 2.41 14.79
N LEU A 258 -9.93 2.73 15.30
CA LEU A 258 -9.20 3.96 14.99
C LEU A 258 -8.20 3.75 13.86
N CYS A 259 -7.69 2.53 13.69
CA CYS A 259 -6.74 2.17 12.66
C CYS A 259 -7.23 0.95 11.86
N LEU A 260 -7.09 1.04 10.53
CA LEU A 260 -7.32 -0.06 9.60
C LEU A 260 -6.02 -0.36 8.86
N ILE A 261 -5.54 -1.59 8.99
CA ILE A 261 -4.35 -2.11 8.29
C ILE A 261 -4.81 -3.17 7.29
N VAL A 262 -4.54 -2.94 6.01
CA VAL A 262 -4.91 -3.84 4.92
C VAL A 262 -3.67 -4.55 4.41
N GLU A 263 -3.76 -5.86 4.37
CA GLU A 263 -2.68 -6.79 4.03
C GLU A 263 -3.15 -7.70 2.88
N PRO A 264 -2.29 -8.06 1.92
CA PRO A 264 -2.73 -8.82 0.74
C PRO A 264 -3.06 -10.28 1.06
N THR A 265 -2.43 -10.86 2.08
CA THR A 265 -2.60 -12.27 2.46
C THR A 265 -3.01 -12.43 3.91
N LYS A 266 -3.63 -13.58 4.23
CA LYS A 266 -4.00 -13.92 5.60
C LYS A 266 -2.77 -14.03 6.50
N GLU A 267 -1.70 -14.60 5.97
CA GLU A 267 -0.47 -14.89 6.69
C GLU A 267 0.23 -13.58 7.10
N LEU A 268 0.28 -12.59 6.21
CA LEU A 268 0.79 -11.25 6.52
C LEU A 268 -0.04 -10.55 7.59
N ALA A 269 -1.36 -10.54 7.43
CA ALA A 269 -2.25 -9.98 8.45
C ALA A 269 -2.06 -10.61 9.83
N GLN A 270 -1.81 -11.91 9.91
CA GLN A 270 -1.50 -12.58 11.17
C GLN A 270 -0.13 -12.20 11.72
N GLN A 271 0.89 -12.06 10.87
CA GLN A 271 2.23 -11.62 11.25
C GLN A 271 2.22 -10.19 11.79
N THR A 272 1.64 -9.25 11.04
CA THR A 272 1.47 -7.85 11.45
C THR A 272 0.67 -7.76 12.75
N SER A 273 -0.43 -8.52 12.88
CA SER A 273 -1.23 -8.53 14.11
C SER A 273 -0.44 -9.06 15.32
N THR A 274 0.36 -10.11 15.13
CA THR A 274 1.24 -10.66 16.17
C THR A 274 2.29 -9.64 16.59
N GLN A 275 2.93 -8.97 15.63
CA GLN A 275 3.94 -7.95 15.89
C GLN A 275 3.37 -6.77 16.70
N ILE A 276 2.20 -6.25 16.31
CA ILE A 276 1.49 -5.22 17.09
C ILE A 276 1.22 -5.70 18.52
N GLY A 277 0.82 -6.97 18.69
CA GLY A 277 0.60 -7.59 20.00
C GLY A 277 1.84 -7.59 20.90
N ILE A 278 3.03 -7.79 20.32
CA ILE A 278 4.30 -7.72 21.05
C ILE A 278 4.64 -6.27 21.40
N LEU A 279 4.52 -5.34 20.44
CA LEU A 279 4.84 -3.92 20.62
C LEU A 279 3.95 -3.24 21.69
N MET A 280 2.70 -3.67 21.82
CA MET A 280 1.77 -3.10 22.80
C MET A 280 1.88 -3.69 24.21
N LYS A 281 2.82 -4.64 24.46
CA LYS A 281 2.96 -5.37 25.74
C LYS A 281 3.02 -4.46 26.97
N TYR A 282 3.66 -3.29 26.86
CA TYR A 282 3.85 -2.35 27.97
C TYR A 282 2.84 -1.18 27.98
N LEU A 283 1.90 -1.14 27.03
CA LEU A 283 0.86 -0.13 26.92
C LEU A 283 -0.38 -0.55 27.71
N ASN A 284 -0.38 -0.25 29.02
CA ASN A 284 -1.38 -0.77 29.95
C ASN A 284 -2.55 0.18 30.22
N ASN A 285 -2.42 1.49 29.94
CA ASN A 285 -3.45 2.47 30.28
C ASN A 285 -3.51 3.65 29.28
N PRO A 286 -4.40 3.62 28.28
CA PRO A 286 -5.45 2.63 28.04
C PRO A 286 -4.91 1.35 27.38
N LYS A 287 -5.59 0.22 27.62
CA LYS A 287 -5.24 -1.06 26.99
C LYS A 287 -5.80 -1.12 25.57
N ILE A 288 -4.91 -1.21 24.60
CA ILE A 288 -5.24 -1.31 23.17
C ILE A 288 -5.75 -2.71 22.83
N LYS A 289 -6.68 -2.80 21.88
CA LYS A 289 -7.24 -4.03 21.32
C LYS A 289 -6.96 -4.12 19.83
N ASN A 290 -6.11 -5.07 19.45
CA ASN A 290 -5.85 -5.44 18.07
C ASN A 290 -6.69 -6.66 17.68
N VAL A 291 -7.38 -6.59 16.55
CA VAL A 291 -8.23 -7.69 16.03
C VAL A 291 -7.78 -8.09 14.63
N PRO A 292 -7.37 -9.35 14.41
CA PRO A 292 -7.06 -9.86 13.08
C PRO A 292 -8.34 -10.24 12.31
N ALA A 293 -8.55 -9.66 11.13
CA ALA A 293 -9.62 -9.97 10.19
C ALA A 293 -9.13 -10.86 9.05
N VAL A 294 -8.99 -12.16 9.34
CA VAL A 294 -8.51 -13.16 8.37
C VAL A 294 -9.47 -14.34 8.21
N SER A 295 -9.44 -14.97 7.03
CA SER A 295 -10.26 -16.14 6.73
C SER A 295 -9.83 -17.37 7.52
N GLY A 296 -10.76 -18.22 7.96
CA GLY A 296 -10.47 -19.47 8.69
C GLY A 296 -10.42 -19.34 10.21
N ILE A 297 -10.73 -18.16 10.78
CA ILE A 297 -11.19 -18.04 12.17
C ILE A 297 -12.71 -18.27 12.16
N HIS A 298 -13.23 -19.05 13.12
CA HIS A 298 -14.67 -19.25 13.23
C HIS A 298 -15.37 -17.91 13.48
N MET A 299 -16.47 -17.63 12.78
CA MET A 299 -17.14 -16.33 12.88
C MET A 299 -17.53 -15.97 14.31
N GLY A 300 -18.00 -16.94 15.11
CA GLY A 300 -18.33 -16.70 16.52
C GLY A 300 -17.15 -16.23 17.36
N GLU A 301 -15.95 -16.78 17.13
CA GLU A 301 -14.72 -16.37 17.80
C GLU A 301 -14.30 -14.97 17.36
N GLN A 302 -14.40 -14.70 16.05
CA GLN A 302 -14.08 -13.37 15.52
C GLN A 302 -15.03 -12.28 16.05
N LEU A 303 -16.32 -12.57 16.16
CA LEU A 303 -17.29 -11.65 16.75
C LEU A 303 -17.04 -11.46 18.25
N ALA A 304 -16.65 -12.51 18.97
CA ALA A 304 -16.28 -12.38 20.39
C ALA A 304 -15.07 -11.44 20.58
N LEU A 305 -14.07 -11.52 19.70
CA LEU A 305 -12.93 -10.59 19.70
C LEU A 305 -13.37 -9.15 19.46
N ILE A 306 -14.18 -8.90 18.42
CA ILE A 306 -14.70 -7.57 18.08
C ILE A 306 -15.55 -7.00 19.23
N ASN A 307 -16.44 -7.81 19.79
CA ASN A 307 -17.32 -7.40 20.90
C ASN A 307 -16.53 -7.09 22.18
N SER A 308 -15.30 -7.60 22.33
CA SER A 308 -14.40 -7.27 23.43
C SER A 308 -13.67 -5.92 23.27
N GLY A 309 -13.83 -5.26 22.11
CA GLY A 309 -13.14 -4.04 21.72
C GLY A 309 -12.24 -4.24 20.50
N CYS A 310 -12.27 -3.27 19.59
CA CYS A 310 -11.45 -3.21 18.38
C CYS A 310 -10.93 -1.78 18.18
N ASP A 311 -9.63 -1.57 18.38
CA ASP A 311 -8.96 -0.28 18.22
C ASP A 311 -8.14 -0.26 16.94
N ILE A 312 -7.48 -1.40 16.66
CA ILE A 312 -6.72 -1.65 15.44
C ILE A 312 -7.32 -2.89 14.77
N LEU A 313 -7.74 -2.75 13.51
CA LEU A 313 -8.24 -3.84 12.69
C LEU A 313 -7.21 -4.16 11.60
N THR A 314 -6.63 -5.36 11.63
CA THR A 314 -5.63 -5.80 10.65
C THR A 314 -6.16 -6.96 9.83
N GLY A 315 -6.21 -6.89 8.50
CA GLY A 315 -6.80 -7.98 7.73
C GLY A 315 -6.71 -7.89 6.21
N THR A 316 -7.31 -8.90 5.56
CA THR A 316 -7.39 -8.95 4.10
C THR A 316 -8.61 -8.17 3.58
N PRO A 317 -8.55 -7.53 2.39
CA PRO A 317 -9.64 -6.70 1.86
C PRO A 317 -11.01 -7.39 1.90
N GLY A 318 -11.07 -8.64 1.42
CA GLY A 318 -12.32 -9.40 1.35
C GLY A 318 -12.94 -9.68 2.71
N ARG A 319 -12.13 -9.99 3.73
CA ARG A 319 -12.62 -10.27 5.08
C ARG A 319 -13.05 -8.99 5.80
N ILE A 320 -12.29 -7.90 5.65
CA ILE A 320 -12.67 -6.58 6.17
C ILE A 320 -14.00 -6.14 5.58
N ARG A 321 -14.17 -6.26 4.25
CA ARG A 321 -15.42 -5.90 3.58
C ARG A 321 -16.63 -6.66 4.13
N SER A 322 -16.52 -7.98 4.35
CA SER A 322 -17.60 -8.79 4.93
C SER A 322 -18.00 -8.28 6.32
N LEU A 323 -17.04 -7.98 7.20
CA LEU A 323 -17.34 -7.45 8.54
C LEU A 323 -18.04 -6.09 8.51
N VAL A 324 -17.67 -5.23 7.56
CA VAL A 324 -18.28 -3.90 7.39
C VAL A 324 -19.68 -4.01 6.79
N GLN A 325 -19.86 -4.83 5.75
CA GLN A 325 -21.16 -5.05 5.10
C GLN A 325 -22.18 -5.71 6.03
N GLU A 326 -21.72 -6.65 6.88
CA GLU A 326 -22.54 -7.30 7.91
C GLU A 326 -22.74 -6.43 9.17
N ARG A 327 -22.21 -5.20 9.18
CA ARG A 327 -22.29 -4.22 10.29
C ARG A 327 -21.65 -4.68 11.60
N HIS A 328 -20.69 -5.58 11.53
CA HIS A 328 -19.89 -5.98 12.69
C HIS A 328 -18.79 -4.98 13.01
N ILE A 329 -18.29 -4.24 12.01
CA ILE A 329 -17.33 -3.14 12.16
C ILE A 329 -17.90 -1.87 11.54
N ASP A 330 -17.68 -0.74 12.21
CA ASP A 330 -18.02 0.60 11.70
C ASP A 330 -16.74 1.42 11.48
N LEU A 331 -16.56 1.91 10.26
CA LEU A 331 -15.36 2.65 9.82
C LEU A 331 -15.41 4.16 10.15
N SER A 332 -16.47 4.64 10.80
CA SER A 332 -16.68 6.07 11.08
C SER A 332 -15.58 6.74 11.93
N HIS A 333 -14.87 5.97 12.75
CA HIS A 333 -13.78 6.46 13.62
C HIS A 333 -12.37 6.23 13.09
N ILE A 334 -12.20 5.62 11.91
CA ILE A 334 -10.86 5.36 11.35
C ILE A 334 -10.13 6.67 11.07
N ARG A 335 -8.96 6.86 11.69
CA ARG A 335 -8.05 8.00 11.47
C ARG A 335 -6.73 7.61 10.81
N PHE A 336 -6.40 6.32 10.83
CA PHE A 336 -5.22 5.77 10.18
C PHE A 336 -5.63 4.67 9.23
N PHE A 337 -5.24 4.81 7.96
CA PHE A 337 -5.51 3.79 6.95
C PHE A 337 -4.20 3.37 6.29
N VAL A 338 -3.79 2.13 6.54
CA VAL A 338 -2.53 1.55 6.09
C VAL A 338 -2.79 0.53 5.00
N LEU A 339 -2.03 0.65 3.91
CA LEU A 339 -1.94 -0.37 2.87
C LEU A 339 -0.51 -0.92 2.89
N ASP A 340 -0.34 -2.17 3.33
CA ASP A 340 0.95 -2.87 3.22
C ASP A 340 0.98 -3.74 1.96
N GLU A 341 2.17 -3.93 1.38
CA GLU A 341 2.38 -4.54 0.06
C GLU A 341 1.40 -3.99 -1.00
N ALA A 342 1.32 -2.66 -1.12
CA ALA A 342 0.33 -1.97 -1.94
C ALA A 342 0.41 -2.32 -3.43
N ASP A 343 1.60 -2.62 -3.95
CA ASP A 343 1.78 -3.17 -5.30
C ASP A 343 1.04 -4.49 -5.50
N SER A 344 1.02 -5.37 -4.50
CA SER A 344 0.30 -6.65 -4.52
C SER A 344 -1.20 -6.49 -4.29
N LEU A 345 -1.60 -5.50 -3.49
CA LEU A 345 -3.01 -5.15 -3.26
C LEU A 345 -3.67 -4.51 -4.49
N LEU A 346 -2.91 -3.71 -5.24
CA LEU A 346 -3.38 -2.93 -6.38
C LEU A 346 -3.05 -3.58 -7.73
N GLY A 347 -2.10 -4.52 -7.78
CA GLY A 347 -1.68 -5.23 -8.98
C GLY A 347 -2.51 -6.50 -9.27
N GLY A 348 -2.87 -6.70 -10.54
CA GLY A 348 -3.53 -7.91 -11.05
C GLY A 348 -5.05 -7.81 -11.28
N GLN A 349 -5.68 -8.91 -11.75
CA GLN A 349 -7.13 -9.01 -12.05
C GLN A 349 -8.03 -9.18 -10.79
N ASN A 350 -7.50 -8.96 -9.58
CA ASN A 350 -8.24 -9.21 -8.34
C ASN A 350 -9.12 -8.00 -7.95
N ASP A 351 -10.30 -8.27 -7.38
CA ASP A 351 -11.22 -7.24 -6.87
C ASP A 351 -10.67 -6.44 -5.68
N SER A 352 -9.47 -6.75 -5.17
CA SER A 352 -8.85 -6.12 -3.99
C SER A 352 -8.76 -4.61 -4.11
N ALA A 353 -8.32 -4.07 -5.25
CA ALA A 353 -8.22 -2.63 -5.47
C ALA A 353 -9.59 -1.94 -5.34
N ASN A 354 -10.63 -2.52 -5.96
CA ASN A 354 -12.00 -2.00 -5.88
C ASN A 354 -12.51 -1.98 -4.45
N ILE A 355 -12.22 -3.03 -3.67
CA ILE A 355 -12.59 -3.11 -2.25
C ILE A 355 -11.86 -2.05 -1.43
N ILE A 356 -10.57 -1.81 -1.66
CA ILE A 356 -9.81 -0.76 -0.96
C ILE A 356 -10.42 0.61 -1.24
N PHE A 357 -10.80 0.90 -2.48
CA PHE A 357 -11.46 2.16 -2.82
C PHE A 357 -12.86 2.28 -2.22
N GLU A 358 -13.63 1.18 -2.16
CA GLU A 358 -14.92 1.11 -1.48
C GLU A 358 -14.77 1.42 0.01
N LEU A 359 -13.85 0.74 0.70
CA LEU A 359 -13.54 0.97 2.11
C LEU A 359 -13.07 2.40 2.35
N HIS A 360 -12.14 2.90 1.52
CA HIS A 360 -11.70 4.28 1.58
C HIS A 360 -12.88 5.25 1.50
N ASN A 361 -13.80 5.07 0.55
CA ASN A 361 -14.94 5.98 0.38
C ASN A 361 -15.91 5.96 1.57
N GLN A 362 -15.99 4.86 2.32
CA GLN A 362 -16.80 4.76 3.53
C GLN A 362 -16.11 5.41 4.76
N ILE A 363 -14.78 5.52 4.76
CA ILE A 363 -14.02 6.14 5.85
C ILE A 363 -14.15 7.69 5.79
N PRO A 364 -14.60 8.35 6.88
CA PRO A 364 -14.62 9.81 6.95
C PRO A 364 -13.24 10.42 6.76
N LYS A 365 -13.13 11.44 5.91
CA LYS A 365 -11.85 12.11 5.61
C LYS A 365 -11.38 13.03 6.73
N TYR A 366 -12.30 13.46 7.59
CA TYR A 366 -12.02 14.33 8.72
C TYR A 366 -12.83 13.88 9.94
N GLY A 367 -12.16 13.68 11.08
CA GLY A 367 -12.78 13.35 12.35
C GLY A 367 -13.51 14.51 13.00
N LEU A 368 -14.19 14.22 14.12
CA LEU A 368 -14.94 15.20 14.93
C LEU A 368 -14.05 16.33 15.47
N SER A 369 -12.78 16.03 15.75
CA SER A 369 -11.76 16.99 16.20
C SER A 369 -11.12 17.81 15.07
N GLY A 370 -11.59 17.64 13.82
CA GLY A 370 -11.00 18.26 12.64
C GLY A 370 -9.74 17.56 12.12
N THR A 371 -9.26 16.50 12.77
CA THR A 371 -8.09 15.74 12.30
C THR A 371 -8.43 14.96 11.04
N ARG A 372 -7.55 15.06 10.05
CA ARG A 372 -7.72 14.38 8.75
C ARG A 372 -7.40 12.88 8.88
N LEU A 373 -7.94 12.08 7.98
CA LEU A 373 -7.50 10.70 7.75
C LEU A 373 -6.04 10.69 7.26
N GLN A 374 -5.14 10.10 8.04
CA GLN A 374 -3.77 9.86 7.63
C GLN A 374 -3.68 8.52 6.90
N MET A 375 -3.01 8.51 5.76
CA MET A 375 -2.78 7.32 4.96
C MET A 375 -1.30 6.96 4.90
N ILE A 376 -1.00 5.68 5.12
CA ILE A 376 0.34 5.12 5.02
C ILE A 376 0.30 4.02 3.97
N VAL A 377 1.20 4.09 3.00
CA VAL A 377 1.30 3.13 1.90
C VAL A 377 2.71 2.56 1.90
N CYS A 378 2.79 1.25 2.12
CA CYS A 378 4.04 0.49 2.07
C CYS A 378 4.00 -0.37 0.81
N SER A 379 5.09 -0.36 0.06
CA SER A 379 5.20 -1.15 -1.16
C SER A 379 6.63 -1.66 -1.29
N ALA A 380 6.85 -2.71 -2.06
CA ALA A 380 8.20 -3.06 -2.44
C ALA A 380 8.81 -2.06 -3.44
N THR A 381 7.95 -1.35 -4.19
CA THR A 381 8.34 -0.29 -5.12
C THR A 381 7.37 0.88 -5.09
N LEU A 382 7.90 2.11 -5.13
CA LEU A 382 7.10 3.33 -5.28
C LEU A 382 6.95 3.78 -6.73
N HIS A 383 7.70 3.15 -7.65
CA HIS A 383 7.61 3.40 -9.09
C HIS A 383 6.46 2.65 -9.79
N ASN A 384 5.73 1.80 -9.07
CA ASN A 384 4.54 1.14 -9.60
C ASN A 384 3.44 2.17 -9.94
N MET A 385 2.98 2.20 -11.20
CA MET A 385 1.95 3.14 -11.66
C MET A 385 0.65 3.10 -10.84
N ALA A 386 0.24 1.92 -10.37
CA ALA A 386 -0.97 1.78 -9.56
C ALA A 386 -0.80 2.44 -8.18
N VAL A 387 0.38 2.27 -7.57
CA VAL A 387 0.75 2.91 -6.29
C VAL A 387 0.82 4.43 -6.46
N GLN A 388 1.49 4.92 -7.52
CA GLN A 388 1.58 6.35 -7.81
C GLN A 388 0.21 6.99 -8.05
N LYS A 389 -0.66 6.29 -8.79
CA LYS A 389 -2.04 6.73 -9.03
C LYS A 389 -2.84 6.77 -7.74
N LEU A 390 -2.72 5.76 -6.88
CA LEU A 390 -3.37 5.75 -5.57
C LEU A 390 -2.89 6.91 -4.70
N ALA A 391 -1.58 7.11 -4.60
CA ALA A 391 -0.99 8.19 -3.81
C ALA A 391 -1.47 9.56 -4.30
N THR A 392 -1.42 9.81 -5.60
CA THR A 392 -1.86 11.08 -6.20
C THR A 392 -3.36 11.34 -6.00
N GLN A 393 -4.19 10.29 -5.99
CA GLN A 393 -5.64 10.41 -5.96
C GLN A 393 -6.22 10.46 -4.55
N TYR A 394 -5.59 9.80 -3.57
CA TYR A 394 -6.19 9.55 -2.25
C TYR A 394 -5.34 10.07 -1.08
N MET A 395 -4.04 10.26 -1.26
CA MET A 395 -3.13 10.75 -0.21
C MET A 395 -2.96 12.27 -0.30
N TYR A 396 -2.55 12.89 0.81
CA TYR A 396 -2.32 14.35 0.89
C TYR A 396 -0.85 14.64 1.04
N PHE A 397 -0.25 15.14 -0.04
CA PHE A 397 1.18 15.46 -0.11
C PHE A 397 2.04 14.41 0.60
N PRO A 398 1.92 13.13 0.20
CA PRO A 398 2.62 12.06 0.90
C PRO A 398 4.12 12.30 0.82
N GLN A 399 4.82 12.06 1.92
CA GLN A 399 6.26 11.98 1.92
C GLN A 399 6.68 10.69 1.22
N TRP A 400 7.56 10.81 0.24
CA TRP A 400 8.09 9.68 -0.51
C TRP A 400 9.42 9.25 0.12
N ILE A 401 9.42 8.09 0.74
CA ILE A 401 10.58 7.49 1.41
C ILE A 401 10.96 6.27 0.57
N ASP A 402 11.73 6.51 -0.47
CA ASP A 402 12.20 5.46 -1.37
C ASP A 402 13.67 5.15 -1.11
N LEU A 403 13.93 4.15 -0.28
CA LEU A 403 15.28 3.69 0.02
C LEU A 403 15.77 2.63 -0.96
N LYS A 404 14.89 2.15 -1.85
CA LYS A 404 15.20 1.06 -2.79
C LYS A 404 15.53 1.60 -4.18
N GLY A 405 14.97 2.75 -4.56
CA GLY A 405 15.03 3.26 -5.93
C GLY A 405 14.25 2.36 -6.88
N GLN A 406 14.62 2.35 -8.17
CA GLN A 406 14.07 1.38 -9.13
C GLN A 406 14.37 -0.05 -8.69
N ASP A 407 13.52 -0.99 -9.08
CA ASP A 407 13.74 -2.42 -8.84
C ASP A 407 15.13 -2.84 -9.32
N SER A 408 16.04 -3.03 -8.37
CA SER A 408 17.38 -3.53 -8.61
C SER A 408 17.52 -4.91 -7.99
N VAL A 409 18.38 -5.72 -8.61
CA VAL A 409 18.75 -7.02 -8.06
C VAL A 409 19.75 -6.76 -6.94
N PRO A 410 19.53 -7.29 -5.71
CA PRO A 410 20.50 -7.08 -4.64
C PRO A 410 21.87 -7.62 -5.06
N GLU A 411 22.95 -6.91 -4.73
CA GLU A 411 24.33 -7.30 -5.09
C GLU A 411 24.71 -8.71 -4.59
N THR A 412 24.03 -9.18 -3.53
CA THR A 412 24.23 -10.51 -2.96
C THR A 412 23.54 -11.65 -3.73
N VAL A 413 22.86 -11.35 -4.84
CA VAL A 413 22.10 -12.31 -5.64
C VAL A 413 22.77 -12.51 -7.00
N HIS A 414 23.32 -13.69 -7.21
CA HIS A 414 23.73 -14.13 -8.54
C HIS A 414 22.53 -14.78 -9.24
N GLN A 415 22.13 -14.24 -10.38
CA GLN A 415 21.03 -14.75 -11.19
C GLN A 415 21.50 -15.31 -12.52
N VAL A 416 20.92 -16.45 -12.91
CA VAL A 416 21.18 -17.10 -14.19
C VAL A 416 19.90 -17.61 -14.83
N VAL A 417 19.92 -17.74 -16.15
CA VAL A 417 18.84 -18.28 -16.96
C VAL A 417 19.29 -19.55 -17.66
N CYS A 418 18.52 -20.62 -17.52
CA CYS A 418 18.67 -21.82 -18.34
C CYS A 418 17.55 -21.85 -19.38
N LEU A 419 17.92 -21.81 -20.66
CA LEU A 419 16.97 -21.96 -21.76
C LEU A 419 16.61 -23.42 -21.95
N ILE A 420 15.32 -23.71 -22.02
CA ILE A 420 14.78 -25.05 -22.24
C ILE A 420 14.22 -25.11 -23.64
N ASP A 421 14.91 -25.88 -24.48
CA ASP A 421 14.50 -26.17 -25.84
C ASP A 421 14.15 -27.66 -26.01
N PRO A 422 12.87 -28.01 -26.14
CA PRO A 422 12.43 -29.40 -26.36
C PRO A 422 12.82 -29.95 -27.74
N LYS A 423 13.29 -29.11 -28.66
CA LYS A 423 13.82 -29.52 -29.98
C LYS A 423 15.27 -29.98 -29.88
N GLU A 424 16.07 -29.28 -29.09
CA GLU A 424 17.48 -29.59 -28.85
C GLU A 424 17.62 -30.73 -27.82
N ASP A 425 16.98 -30.60 -26.66
CA ASP A 425 16.97 -31.67 -25.66
C ASP A 425 15.81 -32.65 -25.93
N LYS A 426 16.11 -33.75 -26.61
CA LYS A 426 15.13 -34.82 -26.92
C LYS A 426 14.96 -35.85 -25.80
N SER A 427 15.61 -35.67 -24.65
CA SER A 427 15.55 -36.63 -23.53
C SER A 427 14.13 -36.80 -22.99
N TRP A 428 13.29 -35.76 -23.08
CA TRP A 428 11.88 -35.79 -22.67
C TRP A 428 11.07 -36.86 -23.40
N ILE A 429 11.43 -37.20 -24.64
CA ILE A 429 10.74 -38.24 -25.43
C ILE A 429 10.86 -39.58 -24.71
N ARG A 430 12.07 -39.92 -24.25
CA ARG A 430 12.34 -41.16 -23.51
C ARG A 430 11.70 -41.11 -22.12
N LEU A 431 11.78 -39.97 -21.43
CA LEU A 431 11.23 -39.79 -20.10
C LEU A 431 9.70 -39.94 -20.09
N ARG A 432 9.03 -39.38 -21.10
CA ARG A 432 7.58 -39.53 -21.29
C ARG A 432 7.15 -41.00 -21.39
N SER A 433 7.97 -41.85 -22.01
CA SER A 433 7.72 -43.30 -22.11
C SER A 433 7.99 -44.06 -20.81
N GLN A 434 8.53 -43.41 -19.77
CA GLN A 434 8.85 -44.00 -18.47
C GLN A 434 8.02 -43.35 -17.35
N PRO A 435 6.73 -43.65 -17.23
CA PRO A 435 5.82 -42.96 -16.30
C PRO A 435 6.20 -43.09 -14.82
N ASN A 436 6.95 -44.15 -14.45
CA ASN A 436 7.42 -44.33 -13.07
C ASN A 436 8.66 -43.48 -12.73
N ASN A 437 9.33 -42.91 -13.74
CA ASN A 437 10.60 -42.20 -13.59
C ASN A 437 10.54 -40.74 -14.06
N SER A 438 9.42 -40.30 -14.64
CA SER A 438 9.17 -38.95 -15.15
C SER A 438 8.10 -38.24 -14.34
N ILE A 439 8.09 -36.90 -14.39
CA ILE A 439 7.01 -36.10 -13.81
C ILE A 439 5.69 -36.39 -14.52
N LYS A 440 4.60 -36.39 -13.74
CA LYS A 440 3.23 -36.34 -14.27
C LYS A 440 2.89 -34.89 -14.59
N THR A 441 2.54 -34.59 -15.84
CA THR A 441 2.15 -33.23 -16.26
C THR A 441 0.73 -32.87 -15.81
N ASP A 442 0.31 -31.63 -16.07
CA ASP A 442 -1.02 -31.09 -15.76
C ASP A 442 -2.17 -31.70 -16.59
N GLY A 443 -1.84 -32.58 -17.53
CA GLY A 443 -2.80 -33.32 -18.36
C GLY A 443 -3.53 -32.47 -19.39
N ILE A 444 -3.12 -31.21 -19.62
CA ILE A 444 -3.78 -30.33 -20.60
C ILE A 444 -3.71 -30.90 -22.03
N HIS A 445 -2.66 -31.67 -22.31
CA HIS A 445 -2.39 -32.29 -23.59
C HIS A 445 -2.92 -33.73 -23.71
N SER A 446 -3.71 -34.21 -22.75
CA SER A 446 -4.19 -35.61 -22.74
C SER A 446 -5.08 -35.96 -23.95
N ASN A 447 -5.77 -34.96 -24.51
CA ASN A 447 -6.64 -35.11 -25.69
C ASN A 447 -5.99 -34.60 -26.98
N ASP A 448 -4.76 -34.07 -26.90
CA ASP A 448 -4.02 -33.58 -28.05
C ASP A 448 -3.27 -34.74 -28.73
N GLN A 449 -3.07 -34.67 -30.05
CA GLN A 449 -2.28 -35.68 -30.77
C GLN A 449 -0.78 -35.41 -30.60
N ILE A 450 -0.23 -35.78 -29.44
CA ILE A 450 1.19 -35.60 -29.13
C ILE A 450 2.04 -36.59 -29.93
N ARG A 451 2.87 -36.06 -30.83
CA ARG A 451 3.75 -36.83 -31.73
C ARG A 451 5.21 -36.47 -31.46
N PRO A 452 5.91 -37.20 -30.56
CA PRO A 452 7.30 -36.89 -30.23
C PRO A 452 8.20 -36.77 -31.46
N GLY A 453 9.07 -35.76 -31.49
CA GLY A 453 9.94 -35.46 -32.63
C GLY A 453 9.31 -34.60 -33.73
N THR A 454 8.08 -34.09 -33.53
CA THR A 454 7.45 -33.10 -34.42
C THR A 454 7.45 -31.70 -33.81
N ASP A 455 7.34 -30.68 -34.66
CA ASP A 455 7.28 -29.26 -34.28
C ASP A 455 5.86 -28.77 -33.92
N ILE A 456 4.96 -29.69 -33.58
CA ILE A 456 3.61 -29.34 -33.16
C ILE A 456 3.66 -28.60 -31.81
N PRO A 457 3.07 -27.41 -31.67
CA PRO A 457 3.16 -26.60 -30.44
C PRO A 457 2.78 -27.37 -29.18
N GLU A 458 1.69 -28.13 -29.20
CA GLU A 458 1.24 -28.96 -28.08
C GLU A 458 2.27 -30.04 -27.71
N THR A 459 2.94 -30.63 -28.71
CA THR A 459 3.98 -31.64 -28.49
C THR A 459 5.19 -31.03 -27.80
N LEU A 460 5.63 -29.86 -28.27
CA LEU A 460 6.78 -29.15 -27.70
C LEU A 460 6.46 -28.64 -26.28
N SER A 461 5.25 -28.11 -26.07
CA SER A 461 4.74 -27.68 -24.75
C SER A 461 4.75 -28.83 -23.72
N GLU A 462 4.30 -30.03 -24.10
CA GLU A 462 4.39 -31.22 -23.23
C GLU A 462 5.86 -31.57 -22.93
N GLY A 463 6.75 -31.48 -23.93
CA GLY A 463 8.18 -31.71 -23.74
C GLY A 463 8.82 -30.75 -22.74
N VAL A 464 8.50 -29.46 -22.82
CA VAL A 464 9.00 -28.43 -21.89
C VAL A 464 8.61 -28.74 -20.45
N LYS A 465 7.34 -29.11 -20.21
CA LYS A 465 6.85 -29.44 -18.85
C LYS A 465 7.65 -30.58 -18.23
N ILE A 466 8.01 -31.59 -19.02
CA ILE A 466 8.83 -32.73 -18.59
C ILE A 466 10.28 -32.30 -18.34
N LEU A 467 10.89 -31.57 -19.28
CA LEU A 467 12.27 -31.09 -19.17
C LEU A 467 12.47 -30.17 -17.96
N LYS A 468 11.53 -29.26 -17.70
CA LYS A 468 11.58 -28.35 -16.55
C LYS A 468 11.76 -29.10 -15.24
N ALA A 469 11.03 -30.20 -15.04
CA ALA A 469 11.16 -31.00 -13.82
C ALA A 469 12.52 -31.68 -13.70
N GLU A 470 13.06 -32.22 -14.80
CA GLU A 470 14.41 -32.81 -14.81
C GLU A 470 15.50 -31.77 -14.59
N TYR A 471 15.34 -30.57 -15.17
CA TYR A 471 16.30 -29.48 -15.02
C TYR A 471 16.33 -28.94 -13.58
N VAL A 472 15.20 -28.96 -12.87
CA VAL A 472 15.18 -28.72 -11.41
C VAL A 472 16.05 -29.76 -10.70
N LEU A 473 15.93 -31.04 -11.04
CA LEU A 473 16.73 -32.11 -10.44
C LEU A 473 18.23 -31.96 -10.79
N HIS A 474 18.56 -31.57 -12.02
CA HIS A 474 19.94 -31.26 -12.42
C HIS A 474 20.51 -30.13 -11.58
N ALA A 475 19.77 -29.02 -11.42
CA ALA A 475 20.21 -27.88 -10.61
C ALA A 475 20.42 -28.25 -9.14
N ILE A 476 19.50 -29.01 -8.54
CA ILE A 476 19.61 -29.49 -7.15
C ILE A 476 20.89 -30.31 -6.96
N ASN A 477 21.17 -31.24 -7.88
CA ASN A 477 22.32 -32.12 -7.79
C ASN A 477 23.65 -31.40 -8.09
N ALA A 478 23.69 -30.56 -9.14
CA ALA A 478 24.89 -29.83 -9.55
C ALA A 478 25.40 -28.90 -8.44
N HIS A 479 24.49 -28.18 -7.78
CA HIS A 479 24.83 -27.23 -6.72
C HIS A 479 24.74 -27.83 -5.30
N LYS A 480 24.40 -29.12 -5.17
CA LYS A 480 24.22 -29.81 -3.88
C LYS A 480 23.35 -29.00 -2.90
N MET A 481 22.20 -28.55 -3.38
CA MET A 481 21.37 -27.58 -2.67
C MET A 481 20.92 -28.12 -1.30
N ASP A 482 21.22 -27.36 -0.25
CA ASP A 482 20.89 -27.68 1.14
C ASP A 482 19.54 -27.08 1.56
N GLN A 483 19.20 -25.92 1.02
CA GLN A 483 17.91 -25.27 1.19
C GLN A 483 17.53 -24.44 -0.05
N CYS A 484 16.34 -24.65 -0.61
CA CYS A 484 15.89 -23.94 -1.81
C CYS A 484 14.38 -23.66 -1.80
N ILE A 485 13.98 -22.49 -2.31
CA ILE A 485 12.59 -22.22 -2.68
C ILE A 485 12.42 -22.42 -4.19
N ILE A 486 11.36 -23.11 -4.58
CA ILE A 486 11.06 -23.45 -5.96
C ILE A 486 9.71 -22.83 -6.33
N PHE A 487 9.70 -21.94 -7.31
CA PHE A 487 8.51 -21.22 -7.74
C PHE A 487 7.88 -21.87 -8.98
N CYS A 488 6.58 -22.19 -8.86
CA CYS A 488 5.75 -22.68 -9.96
C CYS A 488 4.55 -21.75 -10.19
N ARG A 489 4.08 -21.72 -11.43
CA ARG A 489 2.94 -20.89 -11.85
C ARG A 489 1.62 -21.38 -11.25
N THR A 490 1.38 -22.69 -11.28
CA THR A 490 0.10 -23.26 -10.88
C THR A 490 0.24 -24.18 -9.66
N LYS A 491 -0.86 -24.33 -8.92
CA LYS A 491 -0.95 -25.22 -7.76
C LYS A 491 -0.73 -26.68 -8.15
N LEU A 492 -1.25 -27.08 -9.31
CA LEU A 492 -1.11 -28.43 -9.83
C LEU A 492 0.35 -28.74 -10.19
N ASP A 493 1.08 -27.77 -10.73
CA ASP A 493 2.51 -27.93 -10.99
C ASP A 493 3.30 -28.09 -9.69
N CYS A 494 2.96 -27.34 -8.63
CA CYS A 494 3.54 -27.55 -7.31
C CYS A 494 3.36 -29.00 -6.83
N ASP A 495 2.12 -29.51 -6.89
CA ASP A 495 1.79 -30.87 -6.44
C ASP A 495 2.44 -31.98 -7.29
N ASN A 496 2.54 -31.74 -8.60
CA ASN A 496 3.22 -32.65 -9.52
C ASN A 496 4.73 -32.69 -9.24
N LEU A 497 5.34 -31.53 -9.01
CA LEU A 497 6.76 -31.41 -8.71
C LEU A 497 7.11 -31.99 -7.33
N GLU A 498 6.25 -31.80 -6.32
CA GLU A 498 6.43 -32.39 -4.99
C GLU A 498 6.48 -33.92 -5.06
N ARG A 499 5.53 -34.52 -5.77
CA ARG A 499 5.49 -35.98 -5.98
C ARG A 499 6.71 -36.48 -6.74
N PHE A 500 7.15 -35.73 -7.76
CA PHE A 500 8.32 -36.09 -8.56
C PHE A 500 9.62 -36.01 -7.76
N LEU A 501 9.88 -34.91 -7.06
CA LEU A 501 11.10 -34.77 -6.25
C LEU A 501 11.13 -35.76 -5.08
N THR A 502 9.99 -36.01 -4.45
CA THR A 502 9.87 -37.00 -3.37
C THR A 502 10.19 -38.41 -3.87
N SER A 503 9.73 -38.80 -5.07
CA SER A 503 10.06 -40.12 -5.65
C SER A 503 11.54 -40.26 -6.02
N LYS A 504 12.23 -39.14 -6.26
CA LYS A 504 13.67 -39.05 -6.50
C LYS A 504 14.50 -38.84 -5.22
N SER A 505 13.93 -39.16 -4.05
CA SER A 505 14.60 -39.04 -2.74
C SER A 505 15.00 -37.61 -2.33
N HIS A 506 14.30 -36.59 -2.84
CA HIS A 506 14.45 -35.19 -2.44
C HIS A 506 13.19 -34.73 -1.69
N PRO A 507 13.13 -34.90 -0.35
CA PRO A 507 11.95 -34.53 0.42
C PRO A 507 11.71 -33.02 0.34
N CYS A 508 10.49 -32.68 -0.05
CA CYS A 508 10.04 -31.32 -0.30
C CYS A 508 8.66 -31.11 0.32
N VAL A 509 8.25 -29.85 0.46
CA VAL A 509 6.93 -29.47 0.96
C VAL A 509 6.30 -28.41 0.05
N CYS A 510 5.00 -28.49 -0.14
CA CYS A 510 4.23 -27.53 -0.93
C CYS A 510 3.51 -26.46 -0.10
N LEU A 511 3.43 -25.24 -0.65
CA LEU A 511 2.64 -24.14 -0.09
C LEU A 511 1.87 -23.44 -1.23
N HIS A 512 0.55 -23.60 -1.25
CA HIS A 512 -0.39 -22.93 -2.14
C HIS A 512 -1.79 -22.90 -1.52
N SER A 513 -2.72 -22.15 -2.13
CA SER A 513 -4.02 -21.84 -1.51
C SER A 513 -4.96 -23.02 -1.28
N ASP A 514 -4.72 -24.17 -1.93
CA ASP A 514 -5.58 -25.36 -1.79
C ASP A 514 -5.12 -26.24 -0.63
N ARG A 515 -3.94 -25.98 -0.06
CA ARG A 515 -3.48 -26.61 1.17
C ARG A 515 -4.20 -26.01 2.37
N SER A 516 -4.56 -26.85 3.34
CA SER A 516 -5.24 -26.41 4.56
C SER A 516 -4.37 -25.42 5.36
N SER A 517 -4.99 -24.58 6.21
CA SER A 517 -4.23 -23.63 7.04
C SER A 517 -3.20 -24.34 7.93
N ASP A 518 -3.58 -25.46 8.53
CA ASP A 518 -2.71 -26.24 9.42
C ASP A 518 -1.55 -26.90 8.67
N GLU A 519 -1.82 -27.37 7.45
CA GLU A 519 -0.80 -27.95 6.58
C GLU A 519 0.22 -26.91 6.12
N ARG A 520 -0.24 -25.71 5.74
CA ARG A 520 0.65 -24.60 5.36
C ARG A 520 1.57 -24.21 6.52
N THR A 521 1.03 -24.07 7.74
CA THR A 521 1.81 -23.78 8.94
C THR A 521 2.81 -24.90 9.25
N ARG A 522 2.39 -26.17 9.15
CA ARG A 522 3.26 -27.33 9.37
C ARG A 522 4.39 -27.40 8.35
N ASN A 523 4.08 -27.25 7.06
CA ASN A 523 5.05 -27.30 5.97
C ASN A 523 6.08 -26.18 6.09
N LEU A 524 5.62 -24.97 6.40
CA LEU A 524 6.51 -23.84 6.65
C LEU A 524 7.43 -24.10 7.85
N LYS A 525 6.90 -24.67 8.94
CA LYS A 525 7.70 -25.07 10.11
C LYS A 525 8.75 -26.11 9.76
N LEU A 526 8.38 -27.15 9.01
CA LEU A 526 9.32 -28.20 8.55
C LEU A 526 10.45 -27.61 7.69
N PHE A 527 10.14 -26.64 6.84
CA PHE A 527 11.13 -25.95 6.02
C PHE A 527 12.04 -25.03 6.85
N LYS A 528 11.46 -24.21 7.75
CA LYS A 528 12.23 -23.33 8.66
C LYS A 528 13.18 -24.12 9.58
N GLU A 529 12.74 -25.29 10.06
CA GLU A 529 13.54 -26.21 10.88
C GLU A 529 14.54 -27.06 10.06
N LYS A 530 14.65 -26.84 8.74
CA LYS A 530 15.51 -27.60 7.82
C LYS A 530 15.24 -29.12 7.79
N LYS A 531 14.06 -29.55 8.22
CA LYS A 531 13.59 -30.95 8.11
C LYS A 531 13.17 -31.29 6.69
N SER A 532 12.66 -30.30 5.96
CA SER A 532 12.52 -30.34 4.51
C SER A 532 13.51 -29.38 3.87
N LYS A 533 14.23 -29.83 2.84
CA LYS A 533 15.24 -29.02 2.14
C LYS A 533 14.63 -28.10 1.08
N PHE A 534 13.46 -28.46 0.56
CA PHE A 534 12.85 -27.78 -0.58
C PHE A 534 11.43 -27.32 -0.24
N LEU A 535 11.13 -26.06 -0.53
CA LEU A 535 9.79 -25.48 -0.43
C LEU A 535 9.31 -25.12 -1.84
N ILE A 536 8.24 -25.75 -2.29
CA ILE A 536 7.62 -25.48 -3.60
C ILE A 536 6.39 -24.59 -3.38
N CYS A 537 6.29 -23.48 -4.10
CA CYS A 537 5.19 -22.53 -3.90
C CYS A 537 4.78 -21.77 -5.17
N THR A 538 3.59 -21.19 -5.11
CA THR A 538 3.13 -20.17 -6.08
C THR A 538 3.40 -18.77 -5.54
N ASP A 539 3.41 -17.75 -6.41
CA ASP A 539 3.64 -16.35 -6.01
C ASP A 539 2.74 -15.89 -4.87
N VAL A 540 1.44 -16.17 -4.98
CA VAL A 540 0.43 -15.79 -3.98
C VAL A 540 0.74 -16.38 -2.61
N ALA A 541 1.23 -17.61 -2.58
CA ALA A 541 1.54 -18.32 -1.35
C ALA A 541 2.90 -17.90 -0.76
N ALA A 542 3.79 -17.38 -1.60
CA ALA A 542 5.12 -16.95 -1.22
C ALA A 542 5.20 -15.50 -0.72
N ARG A 543 4.21 -14.67 -1.06
CA ARG A 543 4.08 -13.30 -0.54
C ARG A 543 3.86 -13.35 0.97
N GLY A 544 4.64 -12.56 1.71
CA GLY A 544 4.62 -12.59 3.17
C GLY A 544 5.17 -13.82 3.87
N LEU A 545 5.82 -14.74 3.15
CA LEU A 545 6.63 -15.73 3.83
C LEU A 545 7.83 -15.02 4.49
N ASP A 546 7.88 -15.06 5.83
CA ASP A 546 9.05 -14.65 6.59
C ASP A 546 10.14 -15.73 6.48
N VAL A 547 10.70 -15.88 5.28
CA VAL A 547 11.86 -16.72 4.98
C VAL A 547 12.73 -15.96 3.98
N SER A 548 13.84 -15.41 4.45
CA SER A 548 14.81 -14.62 3.67
C SER A 548 16.23 -15.04 4.00
N GLY A 549 17.15 -14.93 3.05
CA GLY A 549 18.54 -15.38 3.19
C GLY A 549 18.73 -16.86 2.94
N ILE A 550 17.95 -17.43 2.03
CA ILE A 550 18.10 -18.82 1.59
C ILE A 550 19.23 -18.88 0.55
N PRO A 551 20.01 -19.97 0.48
CA PRO A 551 21.11 -20.06 -0.48
C PRO A 551 20.66 -20.15 -1.95
N TYR A 552 19.49 -20.75 -2.22
CA TYR A 552 19.03 -21.06 -3.57
C TYR A 552 17.55 -20.72 -3.81
N VAL A 553 17.26 -20.23 -5.01
CA VAL A 553 15.91 -20.09 -5.58
C VAL A 553 15.90 -20.66 -6.99
N ILE A 554 14.86 -21.42 -7.32
CA ILE A 554 14.60 -21.89 -8.68
C ILE A 554 13.26 -21.37 -9.16
N ASN A 555 13.25 -20.59 -10.23
CA ASN A 555 12.03 -20.22 -10.95
C ASN A 555 11.77 -21.26 -12.04
N VAL A 556 10.87 -22.21 -11.79
CA VAL A 556 10.48 -23.22 -12.79
C VAL A 556 9.71 -22.60 -13.95
N THR A 557 8.99 -21.53 -13.65
CA THR A 557 8.21 -20.76 -14.62
C THR A 557 8.37 -19.28 -14.31
N LEU A 558 8.57 -18.43 -15.31
CA LEU A 558 8.68 -16.99 -15.09
C LEU A 558 7.32 -16.35 -14.78
N PRO A 559 7.28 -15.29 -13.94
CA PRO A 559 6.08 -14.48 -13.79
C PRO A 559 5.76 -13.78 -15.12
N PRO A 560 4.48 -13.64 -15.47
CA PRO A 560 4.08 -12.92 -16.69
C PRO A 560 4.37 -11.42 -16.57
N THR A 561 4.41 -10.73 -17.72
CA THR A 561 4.62 -9.27 -17.87
C THR A 561 3.91 -8.41 -16.84
N GLU A 562 2.60 -8.67 -16.66
CA GLU A 562 1.71 -7.91 -15.77
C GLU A 562 2.17 -7.97 -14.30
N GLU A 563 3.00 -8.96 -13.95
CA GLU A 563 3.49 -9.24 -12.62
C GLU A 563 5.03 -9.31 -12.56
N LYS A 564 5.74 -8.60 -13.46
CA LYS A 564 7.21 -8.63 -13.53
C LYS A 564 7.93 -8.29 -12.21
N ALA A 565 7.32 -7.47 -11.35
CA ALA A 565 7.82 -7.19 -9.99
C ALA A 565 7.94 -8.46 -9.12
N ASN A 566 7.11 -9.49 -9.37
CA ASN A 566 7.25 -10.77 -8.68
C ASN A 566 8.61 -11.40 -8.93
N TYR A 567 9.24 -11.21 -10.09
CA TYR A 567 10.55 -11.77 -10.37
C TYR A 567 11.57 -11.31 -9.32
N VAL A 568 11.62 -10.00 -9.06
CA VAL A 568 12.47 -9.38 -8.05
C VAL A 568 12.12 -9.91 -6.65
N HIS A 569 10.83 -10.08 -6.35
CA HIS A 569 10.39 -10.64 -5.06
C HIS A 569 10.80 -12.10 -4.85
N ARG A 570 10.82 -12.90 -5.93
CA ARG A 570 11.25 -14.29 -5.87
C ARG A 570 12.74 -14.39 -5.61
N ILE A 571 13.55 -13.68 -6.39
CA ILE A 571 15.01 -13.71 -6.23
C ILE A 571 15.46 -12.99 -4.96
N GLY A 572 14.71 -12.00 -4.47
CA GLY A 572 14.95 -11.38 -3.16
C GLY A 572 14.77 -12.30 -1.95
N ARG A 573 14.33 -13.56 -2.15
CA ARG A 573 14.35 -14.60 -1.10
C ARG A 573 15.74 -15.20 -0.89
N VAL A 574 16.63 -15.05 -1.87
CA VAL A 574 18.04 -15.45 -1.76
C VAL A 574 18.94 -14.28 -1.39
N GLY A 575 20.06 -14.58 -0.75
CA GLY A 575 21.05 -13.58 -0.34
C GLY A 575 20.72 -12.89 0.99
N ARG A 576 21.78 -12.51 1.71
CA ARG A 576 21.82 -11.64 2.90
C ARG A 576 23.15 -10.89 2.87
N ALA A 577 23.28 -9.80 3.62
CA ALA A 577 24.50 -8.97 3.69
C ALA A 577 25.83 -9.75 3.83
N GLU A 578 25.84 -10.98 4.38
CA GLU A 578 27.05 -11.81 4.56
C GLU A 578 27.16 -13.04 3.62
N ARG A 579 26.17 -13.33 2.74
CA ARG A 579 26.13 -14.57 1.94
C ARG A 579 25.55 -14.37 0.54
N MET A 580 26.29 -14.85 -0.47
CA MET A 580 25.82 -14.93 -1.86
C MET A 580 24.73 -16.00 -2.00
N GLY A 581 23.65 -15.64 -2.69
CA GLY A 581 22.58 -16.53 -3.11
C GLY A 581 22.57 -16.75 -4.61
N LEU A 582 22.07 -17.90 -5.06
CA LEU A 582 21.93 -18.25 -6.48
C LEU A 582 20.45 -18.37 -6.85
N ALA A 583 20.01 -17.60 -7.85
CA ALA A 583 18.69 -17.67 -8.45
C ALA A 583 18.78 -18.25 -9.87
N ILE A 584 18.17 -19.41 -10.10
CA ILE A 584 18.14 -20.09 -11.41
C ILE A 584 16.75 -19.96 -12.00
N SER A 585 16.64 -19.38 -13.20
CA SER A 585 15.38 -19.30 -13.93
C SER A 585 15.36 -20.24 -15.12
N LEU A 586 14.37 -21.13 -15.16
CA LEU A 586 14.11 -22.03 -16.27
C LEU A 586 13.15 -21.35 -17.25
N VAL A 587 13.61 -21.10 -18.47
CA VAL A 587 12.86 -20.32 -19.48
C VAL A 587 12.63 -21.17 -20.71
N SER A 588 11.36 -21.39 -21.04
CA SER A 588 11.01 -22.09 -22.27
C SER A 588 11.26 -21.22 -23.50
N VAL A 589 11.92 -21.76 -24.53
CA VAL A 589 12.08 -21.08 -25.83
C VAL A 589 10.85 -21.22 -26.73
N VAL A 590 9.92 -22.11 -26.38
CA VAL A 590 8.63 -22.29 -27.06
C VAL A 590 7.48 -21.94 -26.12
N PRO A 591 6.32 -21.51 -26.64
CA PRO A 591 5.17 -21.24 -25.80
C PRO A 591 4.69 -22.50 -25.05
N GLU A 592 4.27 -22.32 -23.80
CA GLU A 592 3.68 -23.38 -22.98
C GLU A 592 2.18 -23.19 -22.82
N LYS A 593 1.41 -24.24 -23.09
CA LYS A 593 -0.04 -24.26 -22.86
C LYS A 593 -0.32 -24.71 -21.43
N VAL A 594 -1.12 -23.97 -20.69
CA VAL A 594 -1.51 -24.32 -19.32
C VAL A 594 -2.99 -24.04 -19.07
N TRP A 595 -3.53 -24.64 -18.00
CA TRP A 595 -4.90 -24.38 -17.57
C TRP A 595 -5.05 -22.99 -16.94
N TYR A 596 -6.10 -22.26 -17.33
CA TYR A 596 -6.46 -20.93 -16.84
C TYR A 596 -7.91 -20.85 -16.29
N HIS A 597 -8.67 -21.96 -16.38
CA HIS A 597 -10.03 -22.17 -15.85
C HIS A 597 -10.91 -20.93 -15.60
N GLN A 598 -11.75 -20.59 -16.59
CA GLN A 598 -12.86 -19.65 -16.42
C GLN A 598 -14.22 -20.37 -16.21
N CYS A 599 -14.21 -21.69 -16.14
CA CYS A 599 -15.42 -22.48 -15.95
C CYS A 599 -15.98 -22.34 -14.52
N LYS A 600 -17.30 -22.53 -14.38
CA LYS A 600 -17.99 -22.50 -13.08
C LYS A 600 -17.43 -23.51 -12.07
N SER A 601 -16.96 -24.66 -12.57
CA SER A 601 -16.34 -25.70 -11.74
C SER A 601 -14.90 -25.39 -11.31
N ARG A 602 -14.32 -24.26 -11.75
CA ARG A 602 -12.95 -23.81 -11.43
C ARG A 602 -11.90 -24.91 -11.58
N GLY A 603 -12.02 -25.70 -12.66
CA GLY A 603 -11.06 -26.74 -13.00
C GLY A 603 -11.43 -28.16 -12.55
N ALA A 604 -12.40 -28.34 -11.66
CA ALA A 604 -12.84 -29.68 -11.27
C ALA A 604 -13.37 -30.45 -12.50
N ASN A 605 -12.65 -31.51 -12.88
CA ASN A 605 -12.89 -32.36 -14.06
C ASN A 605 -13.05 -31.58 -15.38
N CYS A 606 -12.38 -30.44 -15.53
CA CYS A 606 -12.45 -29.64 -16.74
C CYS A 606 -11.63 -30.28 -17.88
N LEU A 607 -12.26 -30.47 -19.05
CA LEU A 607 -11.62 -31.02 -20.25
C LEU A 607 -11.56 -30.00 -21.42
N ASN A 608 -11.98 -28.75 -21.19
CA ASN A 608 -12.07 -27.74 -22.24
C ASN A 608 -10.71 -27.07 -22.50
N THR A 609 -9.88 -27.71 -23.30
CA THR A 609 -8.51 -27.28 -23.64
C THR A 609 -8.44 -26.13 -24.66
N ARG A 610 -9.59 -25.60 -25.11
CA ARG A 610 -9.62 -24.43 -25.99
C ARG A 610 -9.06 -23.20 -25.27
N LEU A 611 -8.64 -22.20 -26.03
CA LEU A 611 -8.13 -20.97 -25.45
C LEU A 611 -9.25 -20.15 -24.81
N VAL A 612 -8.93 -19.40 -23.76
CA VAL A 612 -9.84 -18.45 -23.10
C VAL A 612 -10.46 -17.47 -24.10
N THR A 613 -9.67 -16.99 -25.07
CA THR A 613 -10.14 -16.12 -26.17
C THR A 613 -11.16 -16.80 -27.09
N GLN A 614 -11.33 -18.11 -26.97
CA GLN A 614 -12.25 -18.95 -27.74
C GLN A 614 -13.31 -19.61 -26.82
N GLY A 615 -13.56 -19.05 -25.62
CA GLY A 615 -14.50 -19.61 -24.65
C GLY A 615 -14.03 -20.92 -24.00
N GLY A 616 -12.72 -21.13 -23.97
CA GLY A 616 -12.07 -22.28 -23.39
C GLY A 616 -11.50 -22.07 -21.99
N CYS A 617 -10.65 -22.99 -21.53
CA CYS A 617 -10.01 -22.93 -20.21
C CYS A 617 -8.48 -23.05 -20.26
N ALA A 618 -7.86 -22.83 -21.42
CA ALA A 618 -6.42 -22.84 -21.60
C ALA A 618 -5.86 -21.46 -21.98
N LYS A 619 -4.58 -21.23 -21.70
CA LYS A 619 -3.82 -20.06 -22.15
C LYS A 619 -2.40 -20.48 -22.54
N TRP A 620 -1.85 -19.85 -23.58
CA TRP A 620 -0.45 -19.97 -23.94
C TRP A 620 0.37 -18.90 -23.21
N TYR A 621 1.54 -19.29 -22.71
CA TYR A 621 2.51 -18.41 -22.09
C TYR A 621 3.80 -18.44 -22.87
N ASP A 622 4.35 -17.25 -23.13
CA ASP A 622 5.56 -17.08 -23.92
C ASP A 622 6.68 -16.53 -23.03
N GLU A 623 7.47 -17.44 -22.47
CA GLU A 623 8.44 -17.08 -21.43
C GLU A 623 9.67 -16.34 -21.96
N ILE A 624 10.02 -16.50 -23.24
CA ILE A 624 11.14 -15.75 -23.83
C ILE A 624 10.80 -14.25 -23.91
N SER A 625 9.54 -13.92 -24.22
CA SER A 625 9.04 -12.55 -24.21
C SER A 625 9.06 -11.97 -22.79
N TYR A 626 8.64 -12.76 -21.79
CA TYR A 626 8.69 -12.31 -20.39
C TYR A 626 10.11 -12.10 -19.89
N LEU A 627 11.05 -12.94 -20.29
CA LEU A 627 12.47 -12.75 -19.98
C LEU A 627 12.97 -11.41 -20.53
N GLY A 628 12.67 -11.09 -21.79
CA GLY A 628 13.09 -9.82 -22.39
C GLY A 628 12.55 -8.59 -21.64
N GLU A 629 11.29 -8.62 -21.20
CA GLU A 629 10.71 -7.53 -20.41
C GLU A 629 11.25 -7.46 -18.99
N ILE A 630 11.65 -8.60 -18.39
CA ILE A 630 12.33 -8.64 -17.09
C ILE A 630 13.73 -8.03 -17.22
N GLU A 631 14.49 -8.40 -18.25
CA GLU A 631 15.82 -7.84 -18.54
C GLU A 631 15.74 -6.33 -18.82
N GLU A 632 14.74 -5.88 -19.58
CA GLU A 632 14.47 -4.46 -19.82
C GLU A 632 14.14 -3.73 -18.52
N HIS A 633 13.29 -4.32 -17.67
CA HIS A 633 12.91 -3.74 -16.37
C HIS A 633 14.08 -3.60 -15.40
N LEU A 634 14.99 -4.57 -15.41
CA LEU A 634 16.18 -4.56 -14.56
C LEU A 634 17.35 -3.76 -15.17
N GLY A 635 17.26 -3.40 -16.45
CA GLY A 635 18.36 -2.76 -17.19
C GLY A 635 19.60 -3.64 -17.35
N VAL A 636 19.46 -4.96 -17.21
CA VAL A 636 20.58 -5.93 -17.31
C VAL A 636 20.19 -7.16 -18.12
N THR A 637 21.13 -7.72 -18.88
CA THR A 637 20.97 -9.03 -19.51
C THR A 637 21.44 -10.12 -18.54
N ILE A 638 20.62 -11.15 -18.34
CA ILE A 638 20.91 -12.20 -17.36
C ILE A 638 21.81 -13.25 -18.00
N ASN A 639 22.84 -13.68 -17.27
CA ASN A 639 23.78 -14.71 -17.71
C ASN A 639 23.07 -16.02 -18.01
N ARG A 640 23.44 -16.65 -19.13
CA ARG A 640 22.84 -17.91 -19.59
C ARG A 640 23.68 -19.10 -19.19
N VAL A 641 23.04 -20.17 -18.75
CA VAL A 641 23.66 -21.46 -18.39
C VAL A 641 23.11 -22.60 -19.25
N GLY A 642 23.97 -23.60 -19.48
CA GLY A 642 23.61 -24.82 -20.20
C GLY A 642 22.71 -25.76 -19.40
N SER A 643 22.33 -26.87 -20.03
CA SER A 643 21.51 -27.93 -19.43
C SER A 643 22.23 -28.73 -18.33
N ASP A 644 23.56 -28.61 -18.25
CA ASP A 644 24.42 -29.13 -17.20
C ASP A 644 24.36 -28.29 -15.91
N MET A 645 23.69 -27.14 -15.94
CA MET A 645 23.59 -26.18 -14.83
C MET A 645 24.97 -25.73 -14.33
N ALA A 646 25.97 -25.73 -15.22
CA ALA A 646 27.28 -25.20 -14.91
C ALA A 646 27.22 -23.66 -14.89
N VAL A 647 27.03 -23.11 -13.69
CA VAL A 647 27.09 -21.66 -13.47
C VAL A 647 28.53 -21.18 -13.64
N PRO A 648 28.83 -20.26 -14.56
CA PRO A 648 30.15 -19.69 -14.71
C PRO A 648 30.61 -19.13 -13.36
N VAL A 649 31.81 -19.51 -12.95
CA VAL A 649 32.48 -18.82 -11.84
C VAL A 649 33.03 -17.55 -12.47
N ASP A 650 32.50 -16.38 -12.08
CA ASP A 650 33.09 -15.12 -12.51
C ASP A 650 34.59 -15.13 -12.18
N GLU A 651 35.43 -14.80 -13.17
CA GLU A 651 36.90 -14.78 -13.05
C GLU A 651 37.40 -13.85 -11.93
N TYR A 652 36.51 -13.03 -11.37
CA TYR A 652 36.78 -11.99 -10.39
C TYR A 652 36.64 -12.39 -8.91
N ASP A 653 36.06 -13.54 -8.55
CA ASP A 653 35.65 -13.77 -7.14
C ASP A 653 35.99 -15.16 -6.56
N GLY A 654 37.16 -15.71 -6.92
CA GLY A 654 37.85 -16.77 -6.19
C GLY A 654 36.95 -17.82 -5.49
N LYS A 655 36.35 -18.75 -6.25
CA LYS A 655 35.49 -19.85 -5.77
C LYS A 655 34.38 -19.39 -4.81
N VAL A 656 33.35 -18.75 -5.34
CA VAL A 656 32.08 -18.55 -4.64
C VAL A 656 31.42 -19.91 -4.37
N VAL A 657 31.33 -20.29 -3.09
CA VAL A 657 30.50 -21.41 -2.64
C VAL A 657 29.19 -20.83 -2.10
N TYR A 658 28.11 -20.95 -2.88
CA TYR A 658 26.79 -20.48 -2.46
C TYR A 658 26.37 -21.11 -1.13
N GLY A 659 25.83 -20.28 -0.22
CA GLY A 659 25.45 -20.70 1.13
C GLY A 659 26.56 -20.68 2.20
N ALA A 660 27.84 -20.50 1.82
CA ALA A 660 28.94 -20.31 2.78
C ALA A 660 29.06 -18.84 3.24
N LYS A 661 29.53 -18.61 4.48
CA LYS A 661 29.91 -17.25 4.94
C LYS A 661 31.21 -16.83 4.25
N LYS A 662 31.32 -15.57 3.80
CA LYS A 662 32.62 -15.01 3.38
C LYS A 662 33.62 -15.17 4.54
N SER A 663 34.70 -15.92 4.32
CA SER A 663 35.89 -15.87 5.15
C SER A 663 36.58 -14.54 4.88
N ASN A 664 36.92 -13.80 5.94
CA ASN A 664 37.47 -12.44 5.90
C ASN A 664 38.91 -12.36 5.34
N GLU A 665 39.26 -13.19 4.36
CA GLU A 665 40.57 -13.25 3.70
C GLU A 665 40.40 -12.93 2.22
N GLY A 666 40.21 -11.65 1.91
CA GLY A 666 40.14 -11.14 0.54
C GLY A 666 39.79 -9.66 0.55
N GLY A 667 40.79 -8.80 0.41
CA GLY A 667 40.61 -7.34 0.40
C GLY A 667 39.73 -6.84 -0.75
N PRO A 668 39.24 -5.59 -0.67
CA PRO A 668 38.22 -5.08 -1.57
C PRO A 668 38.84 -4.71 -2.92
N ASN A 669 38.70 -5.58 -3.92
CA ASN A 669 38.90 -5.22 -5.33
C ASN A 669 37.55 -5.22 -6.03
N TYR A 670 36.84 -4.11 -5.93
CA TYR A 670 35.65 -3.82 -6.71
C TYR A 670 36.06 -3.37 -8.12
N GLY A 671 35.66 -4.12 -9.15
CA GLY A 671 36.02 -3.89 -10.55
C GLY A 671 35.56 -2.52 -11.11
N HIS A 672 34.45 -1.97 -10.62
CA HIS A 672 34.00 -0.63 -11.06
C HIS A 672 34.88 0.51 -10.56
N ALA A 673 35.59 0.33 -9.43
CA ALA A 673 36.50 1.35 -8.91
C ALA A 673 37.84 1.40 -9.68
N VAL A 674 38.20 0.32 -10.38
CA VAL A 674 39.47 0.23 -11.14
C VAL A 674 39.33 0.88 -12.52
N GLU A 675 38.19 0.69 -13.21
CA GLU A 675 37.89 1.44 -14.45
C GLU A 675 37.75 2.94 -14.18
N LEU A 676 37.07 3.32 -13.09
CA LEU A 676 36.96 4.72 -12.68
C LEU A 676 38.32 5.30 -12.26
N LYS A 677 39.26 4.51 -11.71
CA LYS A 677 40.60 5.01 -11.35
C LYS A 677 41.44 5.39 -12.56
N GLY A 678 41.31 4.64 -13.66
CA GLY A 678 41.95 4.98 -14.94
C GLY A 678 41.40 6.28 -15.49
N ILE A 679 40.06 6.41 -15.52
CA ILE A 679 39.35 7.59 -16.03
C ILE A 679 39.57 8.82 -15.13
N LEU A 680 39.56 8.67 -13.80
CA LEU A 680 39.86 9.74 -12.83
C LEU A 680 41.33 10.18 -12.88
N GLY A 681 42.24 9.26 -13.21
CA GLY A 681 43.65 9.57 -13.45
C GLY A 681 43.85 10.38 -14.73
N GLU A 682 43.14 10.04 -15.81
CA GLU A 682 43.15 10.79 -17.06
C GLU A 682 42.47 12.16 -16.93
N LEU A 683 41.33 12.25 -16.25
CA LEU A 683 40.65 13.52 -15.94
C LEU A 683 41.49 14.43 -15.04
N GLY A 684 42.18 13.88 -14.05
CA GLY A 684 43.08 14.64 -13.18
C GLY A 684 44.36 15.12 -13.89
N ASN A 685 44.81 14.42 -14.93
CA ASN A 685 45.92 14.87 -15.78
C ASN A 685 45.46 15.94 -16.78
N LEU A 686 44.27 15.80 -17.36
CA LEU A 686 43.64 16.82 -18.22
C LEU A 686 43.33 18.11 -17.45
N GLU A 687 42.87 18.03 -16.19
CA GLU A 687 42.69 19.21 -15.32
C GLU A 687 44.01 19.93 -15.01
N ARG A 688 45.11 19.19 -14.87
CA ARG A 688 46.44 19.77 -14.66
C ARG A 688 47.01 20.41 -15.92
N GLU A 689 46.73 19.88 -17.11
CA GLU A 689 47.14 20.51 -18.37
C GLU A 689 46.33 21.77 -18.70
N VAL A 690 45.09 21.89 -18.21
CA VAL A 690 44.25 23.09 -18.40
C VAL A 690 44.58 24.20 -17.39
N GLN A 691 45.23 23.89 -16.27
CA GLN A 691 45.61 24.85 -15.22
C GLN A 691 47.04 25.41 -15.34
N TRP A 692 47.80 25.11 -16.41
CA TRP A 692 49.14 25.64 -16.65
C TRP A 692 49.27 26.38 -17.99
#